data_AF-A0A1C6SXK7-F1
#
_entry.id   AF-A0A1C6SXK7-F1
#
_cell.length_a   1.000
_cell.length_b   1.000
_cell.length_c   1.000
_cell.angle_alpha   90.00
_cell.angle_beta   90.00
_cell.angle_gamma   90.00
#
_symmetry.space_group_name_H-M   'P 1'
#
loop_
_entity.id
_entity.type
_entity.pdbx_description
1 polymer ?
#
loop_
_entity_poly.entity_id
_entity_poly.type
_entity_poly.pdbx_seq_one_letter_code
_entity_poly.pdbx_strand_id
1 'polypeptide(L)'
;MGGAADESASAPGGGADTADTAGTWSRGDWLALADRMLAAVRPFASPGHALVVVPGREGGYGRAVDGLEGFARTFLLAGFRIAGARGAGVEELADWYAAGVAAGTDPRCADRWVRLDEHPQAKVEAASLALVLDLTRPWIWDRLPSEVRERVVDYLTPAVGDASYPRINWVWFRLVVQTFLRSVGGPHSMDEMAEDLATHDGFARADGWMSDGPERAYDHYVGWALHVYPTLWARMAGAAELAAGRRERDLAGLDRYLRDAVALVGADGSPLVQGRSLIYRFAAAAPFWVGAIAQVPSVSLGQLRRAATGVVRHFVDRGAFDDRGLLTMGWHGPWPRLAQAYSGPGSPYWASKGLLGIALPADHPVWTAAEEPLPVEERDTVRAVRAPGWLVSATRADGIVRVVNHGTDHAVEDATVGDSPLYARLGYSTATSPVLDESGWATPLDQSVTLVDERGRATHRAGMRLLTTHVGGDGVGVAGSRTLAHWVDPDPGHRDHGGGRAGTCRPAGHLTVYSLVLGPWELRLVRVDDLADGLDAAGLRLRVGGWAVAGDAVATFGGGAVSVTGAGLTSSLDGVHGGGTAGATTLPDGGPLAGGLVVPWVDHPVRPGAWVVVLTGLSGARAVTARQACRVVLDEDAGGLRVAAVWPGGASTVTRLDPERARTAVQRPGSSPGRSEAPDLRSNG
;
A
#
# COMPACT_ATOMS: atom_id res chain seq x y z
N MET A 1 4.55 15.07 -65.54
CA MET A 1 5.26 16.22 -64.92
C MET A 1 4.53 16.61 -63.66
N GLY A 2 5.22 16.48 -62.52
CA GLY A 2 5.05 17.18 -61.25
C GLY A 2 3.64 17.45 -60.67
N GLY A 3 3.37 16.87 -59.51
CA GLY A 3 2.32 17.32 -58.60
C GLY A 3 2.21 16.43 -57.38
N ALA A 4 2.97 16.75 -56.33
CA ALA A 4 2.92 16.07 -55.03
C ALA A 4 1.57 16.34 -54.33
N ALA A 5 0.95 15.29 -53.83
CA ALA A 5 -0.20 15.37 -52.92
C ALA A 5 0.25 14.97 -51.52
N ASP A 6 -0.01 15.89 -50.60
CA ASP A 6 0.22 15.87 -49.17
C ASP A 6 -0.85 14.99 -48.51
N GLU A 7 -0.47 13.85 -47.93
CA GLU A 7 -1.38 13.00 -47.13
C GLU A 7 -1.14 13.27 -45.64
N SER A 8 -1.94 14.19 -45.11
CA SER A 8 -2.13 14.41 -43.68
C SER A 8 -2.82 13.19 -43.06
N ALA A 9 -2.07 12.37 -42.31
CA ALA A 9 -2.62 11.31 -41.49
C ALA A 9 -3.32 11.89 -40.25
N SER A 10 -4.66 11.79 -40.22
CA SER A 10 -5.49 12.11 -39.07
C SER A 10 -5.29 11.08 -37.95
N ALA A 11 -4.80 11.53 -36.80
CA ALA A 11 -4.78 10.75 -35.57
C ALA A 11 -6.22 10.45 -35.08
N PRO A 12 -6.52 9.24 -34.57
CA PRO A 12 -7.83 8.97 -34.00
C PRO A 12 -7.93 9.65 -32.63
N GLY A 13 -8.88 10.57 -32.53
CA GLY A 13 -9.19 11.30 -31.30
C GLY A 13 -9.66 10.36 -30.19
N GLY A 14 -9.03 10.49 -29.01
CA GLY A 14 -9.48 9.89 -27.77
C GLY A 14 -10.82 10.48 -27.33
N GLY A 15 -11.90 9.78 -27.65
CA GLY A 15 -13.21 10.00 -27.06
C GLY A 15 -13.28 9.29 -25.72
N ALA A 16 -13.21 10.06 -24.64
CA ALA A 16 -13.64 9.62 -23.32
C ALA A 16 -15.17 9.53 -23.32
N ASP A 17 -15.73 8.33 -23.53
CA ASP A 17 -17.12 8.07 -23.22
C ASP A 17 -17.36 6.57 -22.97
N THR A 18 -17.45 6.24 -21.68
CA THR A 18 -18.49 5.42 -21.04
C THR A 18 -17.92 4.96 -19.71
N ALA A 19 -18.63 5.24 -18.61
CA ALA A 19 -18.61 4.33 -17.48
C ALA A 19 -19.29 3.06 -17.98
N ASP A 20 -18.56 2.29 -18.78
CA ASP A 20 -19.04 1.04 -19.32
C ASP A 20 -19.27 0.15 -18.11
N THR A 21 -20.49 -0.38 -18.01
CA THR A 21 -20.80 -1.55 -17.20
C THR A 21 -20.02 -2.72 -17.80
N ALA A 22 -18.71 -2.66 -17.69
CA ALA A 22 -17.80 -3.56 -18.37
C ALA A 22 -17.97 -4.91 -17.66
N GLY A 23 -18.55 -5.89 -18.37
CA GLY A 23 -19.18 -7.08 -17.80
C GLY A 23 -18.40 -7.80 -16.70
N THR A 24 -19.12 -8.48 -15.80
CA THR A 24 -18.54 -9.30 -14.72
C THR A 24 -17.54 -10.31 -15.27
N TRP A 25 -16.33 -10.39 -14.71
CA TRP A 25 -15.36 -11.44 -15.10
C TRP A 25 -15.84 -12.79 -14.61
N SER A 26 -15.97 -13.73 -15.53
CA SER A 26 -16.20 -15.14 -15.21
C SER A 26 -14.91 -15.77 -14.68
N ARG A 27 -15.01 -16.97 -14.10
CA ARG A 27 -13.83 -17.79 -13.78
C ARG A 27 -12.95 -18.00 -15.02
N GLY A 28 -13.55 -18.14 -16.22
CA GLY A 28 -12.82 -18.32 -17.47
C GLY A 28 -11.91 -17.15 -17.80
N ASP A 29 -12.34 -15.92 -17.56
CA ASP A 29 -11.55 -14.70 -17.79
C ASP A 29 -10.33 -14.65 -16.86
N TRP A 30 -10.51 -15.02 -15.59
CA TRP A 30 -9.42 -15.15 -14.63
C TRP A 30 -8.40 -16.21 -15.03
N LEU A 31 -8.87 -17.39 -15.49
CA LEU A 31 -7.98 -18.44 -16.00
C LEU A 31 -7.24 -18.00 -17.25
N ALA A 32 -7.93 -17.33 -18.19
CA ALA A 32 -7.30 -16.82 -19.40
C ALA A 32 -6.22 -15.78 -19.09
N LEU A 33 -6.44 -14.89 -18.10
CA LEU A 33 -5.41 -13.96 -17.64
C LEU A 33 -4.21 -14.71 -17.05
N ALA A 34 -4.45 -15.69 -16.17
CA ALA A 34 -3.39 -16.48 -15.55
C ALA A 34 -2.57 -17.25 -16.60
N ASP A 35 -3.24 -17.92 -17.54
CA ASP A 35 -2.61 -18.71 -18.60
C ASP A 35 -1.80 -17.80 -19.55
N ARG A 36 -2.29 -16.59 -19.87
CA ARG A 36 -1.50 -15.58 -20.62
C ARG A 36 -0.25 -15.13 -19.88
N MET A 37 -0.35 -14.83 -18.58
CA MET A 37 0.79 -14.42 -17.76
C MET A 37 1.86 -15.52 -17.67
N LEU A 38 1.44 -16.78 -17.48
CA LEU A 38 2.33 -17.94 -17.46
C LEU A 38 2.97 -18.19 -18.83
N ALA A 39 2.22 -18.07 -19.92
CA ALA A 39 2.75 -18.24 -21.27
C ALA A 39 3.77 -17.15 -21.62
N ALA A 40 3.53 -15.90 -21.24
CA ALA A 40 4.40 -14.77 -21.54
C ALA A 40 5.81 -14.90 -20.94
N VAL A 41 5.95 -15.54 -19.77
CA VAL A 41 7.25 -15.73 -19.11
C VAL A 41 8.05 -16.91 -19.63
N ARG A 42 7.40 -17.93 -20.23
CA ARG A 42 8.05 -19.18 -20.68
C ARG A 42 9.28 -18.97 -21.57
N PRO A 43 9.30 -18.02 -22.55
CA PRO A 43 10.47 -17.78 -23.39
C PRO A 43 11.71 -17.31 -22.63
N PHE A 44 11.55 -16.86 -21.37
CA PHE A 44 12.62 -16.32 -20.54
C PHE A 44 13.10 -17.32 -19.48
N ALA A 45 12.64 -18.57 -19.56
CA ALA A 45 13.09 -19.64 -18.68
C ALA A 45 14.48 -20.15 -19.07
N SER A 46 15.26 -20.58 -18.08
CA SER A 46 16.50 -21.31 -18.30
C SER A 46 16.23 -22.69 -18.94
N PRO A 47 17.25 -23.38 -19.51
CA PRO A 47 17.07 -24.69 -20.13
C PRO A 47 16.45 -25.75 -19.21
N GLY A 48 16.76 -25.73 -17.91
CA GLY A 48 16.16 -26.63 -16.91
C GLY A 48 14.87 -26.10 -16.30
N HIS A 49 14.34 -24.97 -16.81
CA HIS A 49 13.17 -24.24 -16.30
C HIS A 49 13.30 -23.68 -14.88
N ALA A 50 14.48 -23.80 -14.25
CA ALA A 50 14.70 -23.41 -12.87
C ALA A 50 14.69 -21.89 -12.66
N LEU A 51 15.17 -21.10 -13.62
CA LEU A 51 15.19 -19.64 -13.52
C LEU A 51 14.26 -19.05 -14.57
N VAL A 52 13.56 -17.96 -14.22
CA VAL A 52 12.79 -17.16 -15.17
C VAL A 52 13.34 -15.74 -15.14
N VAL A 53 14.17 -15.39 -16.12
CA VAL A 53 14.89 -14.11 -16.16
C VAL A 53 14.18 -13.14 -17.09
N VAL A 54 13.15 -12.48 -16.55
CA VAL A 54 12.35 -11.49 -17.29
C VAL A 54 13.26 -10.33 -17.77
N PRO A 55 13.11 -9.83 -19.01
CA PRO A 55 13.94 -8.75 -19.50
C PRO A 55 13.73 -7.43 -18.73
N GLY A 56 14.82 -6.78 -18.36
CA GLY A 56 14.80 -5.50 -17.65
C GLY A 56 16.16 -5.18 -17.04
N ARG A 57 16.25 -4.05 -16.34
CA ARG A 57 17.43 -3.71 -15.53
C ARG A 57 17.51 -4.68 -14.35
N GLU A 58 18.68 -5.27 -14.16
CA GLU A 58 18.98 -6.14 -13.02
C GLU A 58 18.63 -5.44 -11.69
N GLY A 59 17.97 -6.18 -10.79
CA GLY A 59 17.60 -5.70 -9.47
C GLY A 59 18.81 -5.48 -8.56
N GLY A 60 18.61 -4.83 -7.41
CA GLY A 60 19.70 -4.53 -6.47
C GLY A 60 20.39 -5.76 -5.85
N TYR A 61 19.82 -6.96 -6.02
CA TYR A 61 20.34 -8.24 -5.50
C TYR A 61 20.93 -9.16 -6.58
N GLY A 62 20.91 -8.72 -7.83
CA GLY A 62 21.61 -9.36 -8.93
C GLY A 62 20.81 -10.42 -9.68
N ARG A 63 21.32 -10.76 -10.88
CA ARG A 63 20.58 -11.57 -11.87
C ARG A 63 20.18 -12.97 -11.41
N ALA A 64 21.00 -13.61 -10.59
CA ALA A 64 20.71 -14.95 -10.08
C ALA A 64 19.49 -14.94 -9.14
N VAL A 65 19.37 -13.91 -8.31
CA VAL A 65 18.20 -13.67 -7.46
C VAL A 65 17.00 -13.35 -8.33
N ASP A 66 17.12 -12.42 -9.31
CA ASP A 66 16.05 -12.07 -10.23
C ASP A 66 15.44 -13.30 -10.94
N GLY A 67 16.29 -14.26 -11.36
CA GLY A 67 15.85 -15.50 -11.99
C GLY A 67 15.07 -16.43 -11.05
N LEU A 68 15.51 -16.56 -9.79
CA LEU A 68 14.79 -17.30 -8.76
C LEU A 68 13.45 -16.63 -8.42
N GLU A 69 13.43 -15.29 -8.29
CA GLU A 69 12.21 -14.52 -8.06
C GLU A 69 11.18 -14.79 -9.18
N GLY A 70 11.62 -14.70 -10.44
CA GLY A 70 10.75 -14.96 -11.58
C GLY A 70 10.16 -16.38 -11.56
N PHE A 71 10.96 -17.39 -11.21
CA PHE A 71 10.47 -18.75 -11.07
C PHE A 71 9.45 -18.87 -9.94
N ALA A 72 9.83 -18.49 -8.71
CA ALA A 72 9.00 -18.70 -7.53
C ALA A 72 7.67 -17.93 -7.59
N ARG A 73 7.68 -16.72 -8.14
CA ARG A 73 6.48 -15.86 -8.23
C ARG A 73 5.52 -16.30 -9.33
N THR A 74 6.03 -16.87 -10.42
CA THR A 74 5.18 -17.49 -11.45
C THR A 74 4.73 -18.90 -11.02
N PHE A 75 5.53 -19.60 -10.23
CA PHE A 75 5.15 -20.88 -9.62
C PHE A 75 3.97 -20.73 -8.67
N LEU A 76 3.84 -19.61 -7.94
CA LEU A 76 2.61 -19.29 -7.19
C LEU A 76 1.37 -19.30 -8.08
N LEU A 77 1.42 -18.61 -9.23
CA LEU A 77 0.30 -18.53 -10.15
C LEU A 77 -0.04 -19.91 -10.74
N ALA A 78 0.99 -20.67 -11.15
CA ALA A 78 0.82 -22.04 -11.62
C ALA A 78 0.23 -22.95 -10.53
N GLY A 79 0.69 -22.79 -9.29
CA GLY A 79 0.16 -23.50 -8.13
C GLY A 79 -1.33 -23.28 -7.93
N PHE A 80 -1.77 -22.02 -7.97
CA PHE A 80 -3.19 -21.68 -7.89
C PHE A 80 -3.99 -22.29 -9.05
N ARG A 81 -3.46 -22.20 -10.27
CA ARG A 81 -4.07 -22.77 -11.48
C ARG A 81 -4.22 -24.29 -11.41
N ILE A 82 -3.23 -25.00 -10.87
CA ILE A 82 -3.24 -26.45 -10.70
C ILE A 82 -4.23 -26.87 -9.61
N ALA A 83 -4.17 -26.22 -8.44
CA ALA A 83 -5.06 -26.51 -7.32
C ALA A 83 -6.53 -26.32 -7.67
N GLY A 84 -6.88 -25.20 -8.32
CA GLY A 84 -8.26 -24.93 -8.72
C GLY A 84 -8.77 -25.84 -9.85
N ALA A 85 -7.88 -26.42 -10.65
CA ALA A 85 -8.22 -27.45 -11.62
C ALA A 85 -8.29 -28.86 -11.00
N ARG A 86 -7.90 -29.01 -9.73
CA ARG A 86 -7.67 -30.30 -9.08
C ARG A 86 -6.76 -31.21 -9.92
N GLY A 87 -5.77 -30.60 -10.59
CA GLY A 87 -4.82 -31.26 -11.49
C GLY A 87 -5.35 -31.67 -12.86
N ALA A 88 -6.64 -31.46 -13.18
CA ALA A 88 -7.20 -31.85 -14.47
C ALA A 88 -6.80 -30.88 -15.60
N GLY A 89 -6.17 -31.40 -16.67
CA GLY A 89 -5.83 -30.62 -17.87
C GLY A 89 -4.72 -29.59 -17.65
N VAL A 90 -3.85 -29.84 -16.67
CA VAL A 90 -2.72 -28.98 -16.26
C VAL A 90 -1.44 -29.80 -16.02
N GLU A 91 -1.40 -31.02 -16.53
CA GLU A 91 -0.30 -31.97 -16.35
C GLU A 91 1.01 -31.40 -16.91
N GLU A 92 0.99 -30.84 -18.12
CA GLU A 92 2.16 -30.19 -18.71
C GLU A 92 2.66 -29.02 -17.86
N LEU A 93 1.75 -28.25 -17.26
CA LEU A 93 2.12 -27.14 -16.37
C LEU A 93 2.79 -27.65 -15.09
N ALA A 94 2.23 -28.71 -14.48
CA ALA A 94 2.81 -29.35 -13.31
C ALA A 94 4.20 -29.94 -13.61
N ASP A 95 4.33 -30.67 -14.71
CA ASP A 95 5.59 -31.29 -15.15
C ASP A 95 6.66 -30.23 -15.46
N TRP A 96 6.28 -29.11 -16.09
CA TRP A 96 7.19 -28.01 -16.40
C TRP A 96 7.82 -27.42 -15.13
N TYR A 97 7.01 -27.13 -14.11
CA TYR A 97 7.50 -26.59 -12.85
C TYR A 97 8.20 -27.65 -12.00
N ALA A 98 7.79 -28.92 -12.05
CA ALA A 98 8.49 -30.02 -11.39
C ALA A 98 9.93 -30.17 -11.92
N ALA A 99 10.13 -30.04 -13.24
CA ALA A 99 11.47 -30.02 -13.85
C ALA A 99 12.30 -28.82 -13.34
N GLY A 100 11.69 -27.63 -13.26
CA GLY A 100 12.33 -26.44 -12.69
C GLY A 100 12.75 -26.61 -11.23
N VAL A 101 11.92 -27.25 -10.40
CA VAL A 101 12.27 -27.60 -9.01
C VAL A 101 13.44 -28.58 -8.97
N ALA A 102 13.43 -29.60 -9.84
CA ALA A 102 14.49 -30.61 -9.89
C ALA A 102 15.85 -30.06 -10.29
N ALA A 103 15.88 -29.13 -11.27
CA ALA A 103 17.08 -28.45 -11.72
C ALA A 103 17.54 -27.36 -10.74
N GLY A 104 16.60 -26.55 -10.22
CA GLY A 104 16.90 -25.46 -9.30
C GLY A 104 17.51 -25.93 -7.97
N THR A 105 17.14 -27.12 -7.50
CA THR A 105 17.68 -27.71 -6.27
C THR A 105 18.94 -28.56 -6.48
N ASP A 106 19.33 -28.86 -7.73
CA ASP A 106 20.56 -29.63 -8.00
C ASP A 106 21.78 -28.69 -8.04
N PRO A 107 22.72 -28.77 -7.09
CA PRO A 107 23.89 -27.89 -7.06
C PRO A 107 24.83 -28.05 -8.27
N ARG A 108 24.66 -29.10 -9.08
CA ARG A 108 25.44 -29.36 -10.29
C ARG A 108 24.84 -28.73 -11.55
N CYS A 109 23.58 -28.30 -11.49
CA CYS A 109 22.92 -27.64 -12.62
C CYS A 109 23.44 -26.20 -12.77
N ALA A 110 23.63 -25.77 -14.02
CA ALA A 110 24.11 -24.42 -14.32
C ALA A 110 23.09 -23.33 -13.93
N ASP A 111 21.81 -23.69 -13.89
CA ASP A 111 20.67 -22.85 -13.50
C ASP A 111 20.13 -23.16 -12.10
N ARG A 112 20.99 -23.70 -11.22
CA ARG A 112 20.65 -23.93 -9.80
C ARG A 112 20.29 -22.63 -9.08
N TRP A 113 19.41 -22.73 -8.10
CA TRP A 113 18.96 -21.59 -7.31
C TRP A 113 20.00 -21.10 -6.32
N VAL A 114 20.02 -19.79 -6.11
CA VAL A 114 20.68 -19.17 -4.96
C VAL A 114 20.05 -19.76 -3.68
N ARG A 115 20.90 -20.16 -2.73
CA ARG A 115 20.47 -20.76 -1.46
C ARG A 115 20.15 -19.69 -0.42
N LEU A 116 19.39 -20.10 0.60
CA LEU A 116 18.95 -19.25 1.71
C LEU A 116 20.12 -18.72 2.55
N ASP A 117 21.20 -19.50 2.64
CA ASP A 117 22.45 -19.18 3.32
C ASP A 117 23.46 -18.43 2.43
N GLU A 118 23.20 -18.31 1.12
CA GLU A 118 23.98 -17.48 0.20
C GLU A 118 23.41 -16.07 0.07
N HIS A 119 22.07 -15.93 0.06
CA HIS A 119 21.43 -14.62 -0.06
C HIS A 119 20.08 -14.54 0.68
N PRO A 120 19.83 -13.50 1.51
CA PRO A 120 18.58 -13.37 2.26
C PRO A 120 17.31 -13.39 1.40
N GLN A 121 17.34 -12.86 0.18
CA GLN A 121 16.18 -12.87 -0.72
C GLN A 121 15.70 -14.30 -1.06
N ALA A 122 16.59 -15.30 -1.09
CA ALA A 122 16.18 -16.68 -1.36
C ALA A 122 15.24 -17.23 -0.26
N LYS A 123 15.30 -16.68 0.97
CA LYS A 123 14.37 -17.00 2.07
C LYS A 123 12.93 -16.59 1.74
N VAL A 124 12.77 -15.45 1.09
CA VAL A 124 11.47 -14.94 0.64
C VAL A 124 10.86 -15.88 -0.40
N GLU A 125 11.66 -16.25 -1.40
CA GLU A 125 11.19 -17.10 -2.50
C GLU A 125 10.96 -18.55 -2.05
N ALA A 126 11.75 -19.06 -1.09
CA ALA A 126 11.56 -20.36 -0.48
C ALA A 126 10.16 -20.56 0.13
N ALA A 127 9.58 -19.50 0.71
CA ALA A 127 8.22 -19.56 1.23
C ALA A 127 7.18 -19.79 0.13
N SER A 128 7.35 -19.17 -1.03
CA SER A 128 6.50 -19.39 -2.21
C SER A 128 6.64 -20.83 -2.73
N LEU A 129 7.87 -21.33 -2.82
CA LEU A 129 8.14 -22.72 -3.23
C LEU A 129 7.45 -23.72 -2.29
N ALA A 130 7.67 -23.59 -0.97
CA ALA A 130 7.12 -24.47 0.05
C ALA A 130 5.58 -24.44 0.06
N LEU A 131 4.98 -23.25 -0.05
CA LEU A 131 3.53 -23.09 -0.11
C LEU A 131 2.93 -23.81 -1.33
N VAL A 132 3.53 -23.66 -2.51
CA VAL A 132 3.00 -24.28 -3.73
C VAL A 132 3.20 -25.79 -3.72
N LEU A 133 4.35 -26.27 -3.24
CA LEU A 133 4.62 -27.71 -3.10
C LEU A 133 3.62 -28.38 -2.15
N ASP A 134 3.23 -27.71 -1.07
CA ASP A 134 2.16 -28.19 -0.19
C ASP A 134 0.79 -28.15 -0.87
N LEU A 135 0.43 -26.99 -1.45
CA LEU A 135 -0.86 -26.76 -2.10
C LEU A 135 -1.12 -27.72 -3.29
N THR A 136 -0.06 -28.09 -4.02
CA THR A 136 -0.13 -28.94 -5.22
C THR A 136 0.40 -30.35 -4.99
N ARG A 137 0.55 -30.76 -3.72
CA ARG A 137 1.26 -31.98 -3.31
C ARG A 137 0.97 -33.23 -4.16
N PRO A 138 -0.29 -33.62 -4.44
CA PRO A 138 -0.58 -34.84 -5.20
C PRO A 138 -0.14 -34.81 -6.68
N TRP A 139 0.06 -33.61 -7.22
CA TRP A 139 0.37 -33.39 -8.64
C TRP A 139 1.83 -33.05 -8.88
N ILE A 140 2.54 -32.49 -7.89
CA ILE A 140 3.96 -32.14 -7.99
C ILE A 140 4.77 -32.94 -6.97
N TRP A 141 4.72 -32.56 -5.68
CA TRP A 141 5.61 -33.13 -4.65
C TRP A 141 5.62 -34.66 -4.59
N ASP A 142 4.45 -35.29 -4.55
CA ASP A 142 4.34 -36.76 -4.41
C ASP A 142 4.84 -37.51 -5.65
N ARG A 143 4.97 -36.82 -6.78
CA ARG A 143 5.44 -37.37 -8.06
C ARG A 143 6.94 -37.10 -8.31
N LEU A 144 7.57 -36.25 -7.51
CA LEU A 144 9.00 -36.00 -7.60
C LEU A 144 9.79 -37.27 -7.22
N PRO A 145 10.88 -37.61 -7.94
CA PRO A 145 11.79 -38.67 -7.53
C PRO A 145 12.30 -38.47 -6.10
N SER A 146 12.65 -39.55 -5.41
CA SER A 146 13.21 -39.54 -4.05
C SER A 146 14.38 -38.55 -3.92
N GLU A 147 15.30 -38.60 -4.88
CA GLU A 147 16.52 -37.80 -4.86
C GLU A 147 16.22 -36.31 -5.05
N VAL A 148 15.15 -35.97 -5.79
CA VAL A 148 14.71 -34.57 -5.93
C VAL A 148 14.05 -34.09 -4.63
N ARG A 149 13.21 -34.92 -4.01
CA ARG A 149 12.57 -34.58 -2.73
C ARG A 149 13.62 -34.34 -1.64
N GLU A 150 14.67 -35.16 -1.58
CA GLU A 150 15.81 -34.96 -0.68
C GLU A 150 16.52 -33.62 -0.93
N ARG A 151 16.79 -33.27 -2.19
CA ARG A 151 17.39 -31.97 -2.53
C ARG A 151 16.51 -30.78 -2.21
N VAL A 152 15.19 -30.89 -2.37
CA VAL A 152 14.25 -29.84 -1.94
C VAL A 152 14.30 -29.65 -0.43
N VAL A 153 14.32 -30.75 0.34
CA VAL A 153 14.47 -30.68 1.80
C VAL A 153 15.80 -30.02 2.17
N ASP A 154 16.91 -30.42 1.54
CA ASP A 154 18.23 -29.80 1.74
C ASP A 154 18.25 -28.30 1.39
N TYR A 155 17.62 -27.91 0.28
CA TYR A 155 17.53 -26.50 -0.13
C TYR A 155 16.80 -25.64 0.90
N LEU A 156 15.74 -26.17 1.52
CA LEU A 156 14.89 -25.46 2.49
C LEU A 156 15.43 -25.51 3.93
N THR A 157 16.28 -26.49 4.24
CA THR A 157 16.82 -26.72 5.59
C THR A 157 17.47 -25.49 6.24
N PRO A 158 18.23 -24.62 5.53
CA PRO A 158 18.84 -23.44 6.14
C PRO A 158 17.84 -22.42 6.73
N ALA A 159 16.53 -22.57 6.52
CA ALA A 159 15.53 -21.76 7.21
C ALA A 159 15.40 -22.11 8.71
N VAL A 160 15.83 -23.30 9.12
CA VAL A 160 15.75 -23.79 10.51
C VAL A 160 17.02 -23.40 11.26
N GLY A 161 16.90 -22.78 12.44
CA GLY A 161 18.06 -22.33 13.21
C GLY A 161 18.65 -20.98 12.76
N ASP A 162 18.09 -20.35 11.73
CA ASP A 162 18.60 -19.09 11.20
C ASP A 162 18.06 -17.89 11.99
N ALA A 163 18.91 -17.36 12.87
CA ALA A 163 18.64 -16.19 13.70
C ALA A 163 18.65 -14.86 12.93
N SER A 164 19.01 -14.85 11.63
CA SER A 164 19.05 -13.62 10.83
C SER A 164 17.72 -13.24 10.19
N TYR A 165 16.66 -14.04 10.37
CA TYR A 165 15.31 -13.67 9.96
C TYR A 165 14.83 -12.42 10.73
N PRO A 166 14.51 -11.31 10.04
CA PRO A 166 13.99 -10.12 10.69
C PRO A 166 12.63 -10.40 11.35
N ARG A 167 12.39 -9.80 12.52
CA ARG A 167 11.14 -9.94 13.30
C ARG A 167 10.01 -9.03 12.77
N ILE A 168 9.75 -9.16 11.48
CA ILE A 168 8.69 -8.48 10.70
C ILE A 168 7.92 -9.57 9.92
N ASN A 169 7.26 -9.24 8.82
CA ASN A 169 6.55 -10.17 7.93
C ASN A 169 7.37 -11.42 7.53
N TRP A 170 8.70 -11.38 7.62
CA TRP A 170 9.60 -12.49 7.35
C TRP A 170 9.39 -13.69 8.28
N VAL A 171 8.76 -13.52 9.45
CA VAL A 171 8.34 -14.65 10.29
C VAL A 171 7.43 -15.61 9.53
N TRP A 172 6.61 -15.11 8.60
CA TRP A 172 5.76 -15.96 7.77
C TRP A 172 6.54 -16.75 6.72
N PHE A 173 7.65 -16.20 6.22
CA PHE A 173 8.50 -16.93 5.28
C PHE A 173 9.13 -18.15 5.96
N ARG A 174 9.66 -17.97 7.17
CA ARG A 174 10.22 -19.06 7.98
C ARG A 174 9.14 -20.07 8.39
N LEU A 175 7.99 -19.60 8.89
CA LEU A 175 6.87 -20.46 9.30
C LEU A 175 6.39 -21.37 8.17
N VAL A 176 6.16 -20.83 6.97
CA VAL A 176 5.68 -21.62 5.82
C VAL A 176 6.70 -22.68 5.42
N VAL A 177 7.98 -22.33 5.35
CA VAL A 177 9.06 -23.28 5.02
C VAL A 177 9.14 -24.41 6.06
N GLN A 178 9.22 -24.06 7.35
CA GLN A 178 9.32 -25.07 8.42
C GLN A 178 8.07 -25.96 8.50
N THR A 179 6.88 -25.41 8.22
CA THR A 179 5.63 -26.18 8.19
C THR A 179 5.62 -27.19 7.07
N PHE A 180 6.11 -26.82 5.88
CA PHE A 180 6.27 -27.75 4.78
C PHE A 180 7.30 -28.84 5.14
N LEU A 181 8.48 -28.47 5.66
CA LEU A 181 9.50 -29.42 6.10
C LEU A 181 8.94 -30.42 7.13
N ARG A 182 8.25 -29.94 8.16
CA ARG A 182 7.57 -30.77 9.15
C ARG A 182 6.63 -31.79 8.51
N SER A 183 5.83 -31.36 7.52
CA SER A 183 4.84 -32.22 6.86
C SER A 183 5.42 -33.33 5.97
N VAL A 184 6.72 -33.26 5.65
CA VAL A 184 7.43 -34.25 4.84
C VAL A 184 8.52 -34.99 5.63
N GLY A 185 8.57 -34.79 6.95
CA GLY A 185 9.56 -35.42 7.83
C GLY A 185 10.94 -34.76 7.83
N GLY A 186 11.05 -33.54 7.29
CA GLY A 186 12.27 -32.73 7.30
C GLY A 186 12.55 -32.01 8.63
N PRO A 187 13.71 -31.36 8.77
CA PRO A 187 14.09 -30.63 9.97
C PRO A 187 13.13 -29.45 10.22
N HIS A 188 12.76 -29.25 11.49
CA HIS A 188 11.91 -28.14 11.93
C HIS A 188 12.13 -27.91 13.42
N SER A 189 11.84 -26.70 13.90
CA SER A 189 11.89 -26.31 15.31
C SER A 189 10.53 -25.81 15.76
N MET A 190 9.87 -26.57 16.63
CA MET A 190 8.58 -26.18 17.20
C MET A 190 8.68 -24.89 18.03
N ASP A 191 9.83 -24.67 18.68
CA ASP A 191 10.07 -23.46 19.48
C ASP A 191 10.20 -22.23 18.60
N GLU A 192 10.91 -22.32 17.46
CA GLU A 192 11.02 -21.20 16.51
C GLU A 192 9.67 -20.87 15.87
N MET A 193 8.91 -21.90 15.51
CA MET A 193 7.56 -21.70 14.97
C MET A 193 6.64 -21.05 16.00
N ALA A 194 6.73 -21.45 17.28
CA ALA A 194 5.96 -20.82 18.34
C ALA A 194 6.38 -19.35 18.55
N GLU A 195 7.67 -19.05 18.52
CA GLU A 195 8.22 -17.70 18.64
C GLU A 195 7.74 -16.78 17.48
N ASP A 196 7.78 -17.29 16.25
CA ASP A 196 7.33 -16.57 15.05
C ASP A 196 5.84 -16.27 15.09
N LEU A 197 5.02 -17.22 15.52
CA LEU A 197 3.59 -17.00 15.75
C LEU A 197 3.36 -15.96 16.84
N ALA A 198 4.12 -16.00 17.94
CA ALA A 198 4.02 -15.00 19.02
C ALA A 198 4.43 -13.59 18.54
N THR A 199 5.44 -13.49 17.68
CA THR A 199 5.83 -12.21 17.07
C THR A 199 4.77 -11.66 16.13
N HIS A 200 4.20 -12.51 15.27
CA HIS A 200 3.09 -12.11 14.42
C HIS A 200 1.88 -11.65 15.24
N ASP A 201 1.57 -12.32 16.35
CA ASP A 201 0.49 -11.90 17.26
C ASP A 201 0.75 -10.49 17.84
N GLY A 202 2.02 -10.08 18.00
CA GLY A 202 2.43 -8.72 18.37
C GLY A 202 2.18 -7.64 17.30
N PHE A 203 1.93 -8.03 16.06
CA PHE A 203 1.57 -7.11 14.97
C PHE A 203 0.11 -6.68 15.02
N ALA A 204 -0.74 -7.36 15.81
CA ALA A 204 -2.16 -7.04 15.93
C ALA A 204 -2.39 -5.60 16.41
N ARG A 205 -3.39 -4.95 15.82
CA ARG A 205 -3.89 -3.62 16.16
C ARG A 205 -5.42 -3.67 16.25
N ALA A 206 -6.04 -2.53 16.56
CA ALA A 206 -7.49 -2.45 16.68
C ALA A 206 -8.21 -2.86 15.38
N ASP A 207 -9.42 -3.41 15.53
CA ASP A 207 -10.34 -3.67 14.42
C ASP A 207 -9.77 -4.56 13.30
N GLY A 208 -8.98 -5.58 13.65
CA GLY A 208 -8.45 -6.56 12.69
C GLY A 208 -7.29 -6.05 11.83
N TRP A 209 -6.87 -4.80 12.01
CA TRP A 209 -5.66 -4.27 11.39
C TRP A 209 -4.42 -4.87 12.05
N MET A 210 -3.32 -4.88 11.29
CA MET A 210 -1.98 -5.21 11.76
C MET A 210 -1.00 -4.14 11.30
N SER A 211 0.14 -4.07 11.95
CA SER A 211 1.28 -3.29 11.47
C SER A 211 2.53 -4.16 11.46
N ASP A 212 3.30 -4.07 10.40
CA ASP A 212 4.49 -4.90 10.23
C ASP A 212 5.63 -4.42 11.14
N GLY A 213 5.79 -5.10 12.28
CA GLY A 213 6.73 -4.69 13.31
C GLY A 213 6.20 -3.55 14.21
N PRO A 214 7.11 -2.79 14.86
CA PRO A 214 6.73 -1.76 15.82
C PRO A 214 6.28 -0.44 15.17
N GLU A 215 6.68 -0.18 13.93
CA GLU A 215 6.35 1.04 13.20
C GLU A 215 4.86 1.09 12.82
N ARG A 216 4.37 2.26 12.41
CA ARG A 216 3.01 2.48 11.91
C ARG A 216 2.96 2.30 10.40
N ALA A 217 3.23 1.07 9.96
CA ALA A 217 3.28 0.62 8.58
C ALA A 217 1.92 0.06 8.13
N TYR A 218 0.88 0.91 8.13
CA TYR A 218 -0.44 0.53 7.62
C TYR A 218 -0.49 0.73 6.11
N ASP A 219 -0.52 -0.36 5.36
CA ASP A 219 -0.54 -0.38 3.90
C ASP A 219 -1.13 -1.70 3.36
N HIS A 220 -0.98 -1.96 2.06
CA HIS A 220 -1.44 -3.17 1.40
C HIS A 220 -0.81 -4.48 1.91
N TYR A 221 0.35 -4.44 2.58
CA TYR A 221 0.95 -5.64 3.19
C TYR A 221 0.11 -6.22 4.32
N VAL A 222 -0.69 -5.39 5.00
CA VAL A 222 -1.66 -5.87 5.99
C VAL A 222 -2.57 -6.92 5.35
N GLY A 223 -3.09 -6.63 4.17
CA GLY A 223 -3.94 -7.55 3.40
C GLY A 223 -3.16 -8.69 2.77
N TRP A 224 -2.20 -8.40 1.88
CA TRP A 224 -1.61 -9.43 0.99
C TRP A 224 -0.50 -10.28 1.61
N ALA A 225 -0.08 -9.96 2.84
CA ALA A 225 0.91 -10.74 3.58
C ALA A 225 0.38 -11.12 4.96
N LEU A 226 0.06 -10.13 5.80
CA LEU A 226 -0.24 -10.39 7.21
C LEU A 226 -1.58 -11.10 7.43
N HIS A 227 -2.54 -10.97 6.50
CA HIS A 227 -3.78 -11.75 6.48
C HIS A 227 -3.73 -12.97 5.56
N VAL A 228 -3.02 -12.88 4.43
CA VAL A 228 -2.90 -13.98 3.46
C VAL A 228 -2.16 -15.18 4.03
N TYR A 229 -0.96 -14.98 4.60
CA TYR A 229 -0.15 -16.09 5.07
C TYR A 229 -0.82 -16.89 6.20
N PRO A 230 -1.35 -16.30 7.29
CA PRO A 230 -2.02 -17.09 8.32
C PRO A 230 -3.20 -17.90 7.77
N THR A 231 -3.96 -17.34 6.83
CA THR A 231 -5.10 -18.03 6.22
C THR A 231 -4.68 -19.24 5.39
N LEU A 232 -3.64 -19.10 4.56
CA LEU A 232 -3.14 -20.20 3.74
C LEU A 232 -2.35 -21.22 4.57
N TRP A 233 -1.48 -20.75 5.46
CA TRP A 233 -0.67 -21.56 6.35
C TRP A 233 -1.52 -22.50 7.21
N ALA A 234 -2.64 -22.01 7.77
CA ALA A 234 -3.52 -22.83 8.60
C ALA A 234 -4.15 -24.03 7.87
N ARG A 235 -4.07 -24.08 6.53
CA ARG A 235 -4.54 -25.17 5.67
C ARG A 235 -3.43 -26.14 5.25
N MET A 236 -2.17 -25.81 5.53
CA MET A 236 -1.05 -26.68 5.20
C MET A 236 -1.08 -27.97 6.03
N ALA A 237 -0.64 -29.08 5.43
CA ALA A 237 -0.67 -30.39 6.08
C ALA A 237 0.08 -30.40 7.44
N GLY A 238 1.20 -29.67 7.52
CA GLY A 238 2.02 -29.55 8.72
C GLY A 238 1.51 -28.55 9.77
N ALA A 239 0.42 -27.82 9.52
CA ALA A 239 -0.01 -26.72 10.39
C ALA A 239 -1.15 -27.08 11.35
N ALA A 240 -1.81 -28.23 11.17
CA ALA A 240 -3.11 -28.52 11.80
C ALA A 240 -3.14 -28.28 13.32
N GLU A 241 -2.14 -28.79 14.05
CA GLU A 241 -1.99 -28.65 15.50
C GLU A 241 -1.68 -27.21 15.91
N LEU A 242 -0.72 -26.56 15.24
CA LEU A 242 -0.31 -25.17 15.51
C LEU A 242 -1.43 -24.16 15.23
N ALA A 243 -2.25 -24.43 14.22
CA ALA A 243 -3.32 -23.55 13.79
C ALA A 243 -4.60 -23.72 14.63
N ALA A 244 -4.80 -24.85 15.30
CA ALA A 244 -6.06 -25.19 15.98
C ALA A 244 -6.51 -24.11 16.98
N GLY A 245 -5.59 -23.58 17.81
CA GLY A 245 -5.90 -22.59 18.84
C GLY A 245 -6.03 -21.15 18.35
N ARG A 246 -5.69 -20.85 17.09
CA ARG A 246 -5.66 -19.46 16.56
C ARG A 246 -6.55 -19.21 15.35
N ARG A 247 -7.05 -20.26 14.69
CA ARG A 247 -7.90 -20.16 13.49
C ARG A 247 -9.09 -19.21 13.64
N GLU A 248 -9.80 -19.28 14.77
CA GLU A 248 -10.97 -18.43 15.02
C GLU A 248 -10.58 -16.95 15.16
N ARG A 249 -9.51 -16.67 15.90
CA ARG A 249 -8.98 -15.31 16.08
C ARG A 249 -8.49 -14.71 14.76
N ASP A 250 -7.73 -15.48 13.98
CA ASP A 250 -7.21 -15.03 12.68
C ASP A 250 -8.37 -14.77 11.69
N LEU A 251 -9.39 -15.65 11.67
CA LEU A 251 -10.61 -15.46 10.89
C LEU A 251 -11.38 -14.20 11.31
N ALA A 252 -11.56 -13.98 12.60
CA ALA A 252 -12.24 -12.80 13.12
C ALA A 252 -11.47 -11.50 12.79
N GLY A 253 -10.14 -11.54 12.86
CA GLY A 253 -9.27 -10.44 12.44
C GLY A 253 -9.43 -10.12 10.95
N LEU A 254 -9.37 -11.14 10.09
CA LEU A 254 -9.59 -11.01 8.65
C LEU A 254 -10.99 -10.46 8.33
N ASP A 255 -12.03 -11.04 8.93
CA ASP A 255 -13.42 -10.61 8.74
C ASP A 255 -13.60 -9.13 9.11
N ARG A 256 -13.04 -8.70 10.24
CA ARG A 256 -13.14 -7.30 10.66
C ARG A 256 -12.39 -6.36 9.73
N TYR A 257 -11.16 -6.72 9.31
CA TYR A 257 -10.33 -5.95 8.40
C TYR A 257 -11.00 -5.77 7.03
N LEU A 258 -11.61 -6.84 6.48
CA LEU A 258 -12.20 -6.80 5.15
C LEU A 258 -13.35 -5.80 5.00
N ARG A 259 -14.08 -5.51 6.08
CA ARG A 259 -15.13 -4.47 6.07
C ARG A 259 -14.56 -3.06 5.84
N ASP A 260 -13.32 -2.82 6.22
CA ASP A 260 -12.62 -1.57 5.93
C ASP A 260 -11.90 -1.66 4.57
N ALA A 261 -11.28 -2.81 4.25
CA ALA A 261 -10.56 -3.00 2.99
C ALA A 261 -11.42 -2.78 1.74
N VAL A 262 -12.67 -3.27 1.71
CA VAL A 262 -13.59 -3.03 0.57
C VAL A 262 -13.97 -1.55 0.42
N ALA A 263 -13.91 -0.78 1.50
CA ALA A 263 -14.19 0.66 1.48
C ALA A 263 -12.99 1.51 1.02
N LEU A 264 -11.83 0.88 0.78
CA LEU A 264 -10.60 1.53 0.29
C LEU A 264 -10.41 1.37 -1.24
N VAL A 265 -11.34 0.72 -1.93
CA VAL A 265 -11.30 0.48 -3.38
C VAL A 265 -12.19 1.48 -4.09
N GLY A 266 -11.65 2.17 -5.10
CA GLY A 266 -12.39 3.12 -5.93
C GLY A 266 -13.43 2.41 -6.80
N ALA A 267 -14.44 3.13 -7.28
CA ALA A 267 -15.47 2.55 -8.15
C ALA A 267 -14.87 1.97 -9.45
N ASP A 268 -13.79 2.58 -9.95
CA ASP A 268 -13.04 2.11 -11.11
C ASP A 268 -12.06 0.96 -10.79
N GLY A 269 -12.11 0.44 -9.56
CA GLY A 269 -11.26 -0.63 -9.06
C GLY A 269 -9.91 -0.17 -8.53
N SER A 270 -9.53 1.11 -8.64
CA SER A 270 -8.20 1.54 -8.22
C SER A 270 -7.98 1.33 -6.71
N PRO A 271 -6.87 0.67 -6.31
CA PRO A 271 -6.38 0.74 -4.94
C PRO A 271 -5.63 2.06 -4.70
N LEU A 272 -5.39 2.40 -3.43
CA LEU A 272 -4.59 3.57 -3.08
C LEU A 272 -3.13 3.45 -3.55
N VAL A 273 -2.57 4.54 -4.08
CA VAL A 273 -1.11 4.69 -4.29
C VAL A 273 -0.46 5.04 -2.94
N GLN A 274 -0.44 4.07 -2.03
CA GLN A 274 0.00 4.24 -0.64
C GLN A 274 0.73 2.99 -0.16
N GLY A 275 1.86 3.22 0.52
CA GLY A 275 2.69 2.18 1.09
C GLY A 275 3.73 1.60 0.14
N ARG A 276 4.46 0.58 0.61
CA ARG A 276 5.56 -0.06 -0.11
C ARG A 276 5.09 -1.07 -1.16
N SER A 277 6.00 -1.39 -2.09
CA SER A 277 5.86 -2.48 -3.07
C SER A 277 4.65 -2.37 -4.00
N LEU A 278 4.28 -1.13 -4.33
CA LEU A 278 3.16 -0.82 -5.22
C LEU A 278 3.29 -1.43 -6.62
N ILE A 279 4.51 -1.75 -7.07
CA ILE A 279 4.76 -2.45 -8.35
C ILE A 279 4.13 -3.86 -8.41
N TYR A 280 3.66 -4.42 -7.29
CA TYR A 280 2.97 -5.72 -7.26
C TYR A 280 1.51 -5.64 -7.70
N ARG A 281 0.93 -4.43 -7.75
CA ARG A 281 -0.38 -4.07 -8.33
C ARG A 281 -1.53 -5.00 -7.93
N PHE A 282 -1.70 -6.11 -8.66
CA PHE A 282 -2.77 -7.08 -8.50
C PHE A 282 -2.78 -7.69 -7.10
N ALA A 283 -1.63 -7.74 -6.42
CA ALA A 283 -1.54 -8.23 -5.05
C ALA A 283 -2.54 -7.56 -4.10
N ALA A 284 -2.96 -6.31 -4.37
CA ALA A 284 -3.99 -5.61 -3.57
C ALA A 284 -5.36 -6.33 -3.59
N ALA A 285 -5.61 -7.22 -4.55
CA ALA A 285 -6.80 -8.07 -4.61
C ALA A 285 -6.72 -9.32 -3.70
N ALA A 286 -5.52 -9.71 -3.26
CA ALA A 286 -5.29 -10.93 -2.46
C ALA A 286 -6.13 -11.03 -1.16
N PRO A 287 -6.31 -9.97 -0.33
CA PRO A 287 -7.13 -10.06 0.88
C PRO A 287 -8.58 -10.49 0.58
N PHE A 288 -9.17 -10.05 -0.53
CA PHE A 288 -10.53 -10.40 -0.87
C PHE A 288 -10.67 -11.88 -1.23
N TRP A 289 -9.66 -12.45 -1.89
CA TRP A 289 -9.61 -13.88 -2.17
C TRP A 289 -9.43 -14.75 -0.93
N VAL A 290 -8.56 -14.35 0.01
CA VAL A 290 -8.48 -15.08 1.29
C VAL A 290 -9.73 -14.93 2.14
N GLY A 291 -10.45 -13.81 2.04
CA GLY A 291 -11.80 -13.67 2.59
C GLY A 291 -12.77 -14.72 2.05
N ALA A 292 -12.78 -14.94 0.74
CA ALA A 292 -13.61 -15.96 0.11
C ALA A 292 -13.19 -17.39 0.50
N ILE A 293 -11.88 -17.67 0.53
CA ILE A 293 -11.32 -18.96 0.97
C ILE A 293 -11.64 -19.24 2.45
N ALA A 294 -11.62 -18.21 3.29
CA ALA A 294 -11.90 -18.29 4.72
C ALA A 294 -13.40 -18.27 5.04
N GLN A 295 -14.25 -17.96 4.06
CA GLN A 295 -15.71 -17.82 4.21
C GLN A 295 -16.08 -16.83 5.31
N VAL A 296 -15.47 -15.63 5.25
CA VAL A 296 -15.78 -14.58 6.22
C VAL A 296 -17.27 -14.23 6.20
N PRO A 297 -17.91 -14.03 7.36
CA PRO A 297 -19.35 -13.84 7.42
C PRO A 297 -19.83 -12.42 7.06
N SER A 298 -18.98 -11.39 7.17
CA SER A 298 -19.45 -10.00 7.15
C SER A 298 -19.35 -9.29 5.82
N VAL A 299 -18.64 -9.85 4.85
CA VAL A 299 -18.53 -9.33 3.48
C VAL A 299 -18.94 -10.45 2.54
N SER A 300 -19.93 -10.21 1.70
CA SER A 300 -20.49 -11.24 0.81
C SER A 300 -19.46 -11.70 -0.23
N LEU A 301 -19.63 -12.92 -0.74
CA LEU A 301 -18.82 -13.43 -1.86
C LEU A 301 -18.94 -12.53 -3.11
N GLY A 302 -20.12 -11.95 -3.33
CA GLY A 302 -20.37 -11.02 -4.43
C GLY A 302 -19.54 -9.75 -4.34
N GLN A 303 -19.48 -9.14 -3.15
CA GLN A 303 -18.71 -7.93 -2.90
C GLN A 303 -17.19 -8.22 -2.90
N LEU A 304 -16.76 -9.35 -2.33
CA LEU A 304 -15.36 -9.79 -2.40
C LEU A 304 -14.90 -10.01 -3.84
N ARG A 305 -15.72 -10.66 -4.68
CA ARG A 305 -15.41 -10.85 -6.10
C ARG A 305 -15.40 -9.53 -6.87
N ARG A 306 -16.35 -8.63 -6.61
CA ARG A 306 -16.40 -7.29 -7.21
C ARG A 306 -15.14 -6.49 -6.90
N ALA A 307 -14.66 -6.52 -5.65
CA ALA A 307 -13.45 -5.83 -5.23
C ALA A 307 -12.19 -6.42 -5.91
N ALA A 308 -12.01 -7.74 -5.85
CA ALA A 308 -10.87 -8.41 -6.48
C ALA A 308 -10.82 -8.18 -7.99
N THR A 309 -11.97 -8.32 -8.67
CA THR A 309 -12.11 -8.09 -10.11
C THR A 309 -11.84 -6.64 -10.47
N GLY A 310 -12.40 -5.70 -9.71
CA GLY A 310 -12.15 -4.27 -9.90
C GLY A 310 -10.66 -3.95 -9.86
N VAL A 311 -9.95 -4.40 -8.83
CA VAL A 311 -8.51 -4.14 -8.67
C VAL A 311 -7.69 -4.69 -9.83
N VAL A 312 -7.90 -5.96 -10.21
CA VAL A 312 -7.09 -6.55 -11.30
C VAL A 312 -7.41 -5.88 -12.63
N ARG A 313 -8.70 -5.69 -12.94
CA ARG A 313 -9.12 -5.01 -14.18
C ARG A 313 -8.63 -3.59 -14.27
N HIS A 314 -8.61 -2.85 -13.16
CA HIS A 314 -8.10 -1.48 -13.13
C HIS A 314 -6.73 -1.38 -13.82
N PHE A 315 -5.84 -2.32 -13.54
CA PHE A 315 -4.50 -2.37 -14.10
C PHE A 315 -4.44 -3.05 -15.47
N VAL A 316 -5.15 -4.17 -15.68
CA VAL A 316 -5.19 -4.86 -16.99
C VAL A 316 -5.66 -3.91 -18.09
N ASP A 317 -6.73 -3.15 -17.82
CA ASP A 317 -7.36 -2.26 -18.79
C ASP A 317 -6.56 -0.94 -18.97
N ARG A 318 -5.53 -0.68 -18.15
CA ARG A 318 -4.72 0.56 -18.16
C ARG A 318 -3.24 0.34 -18.50
N GLY A 319 -2.89 -0.78 -19.14
CA GLY A 319 -1.55 -0.98 -19.71
C GLY A 319 -0.52 -1.60 -18.78
N ALA A 320 -0.95 -2.44 -17.82
CA ALA A 320 -0.04 -3.14 -16.91
C ALA A 320 0.99 -4.04 -17.61
N PHE A 321 0.67 -4.51 -18.82
CA PHE A 321 1.51 -5.37 -19.63
C PHE A 321 2.26 -4.60 -20.71
N ASP A 322 3.49 -5.04 -21.03
CA ASP A 322 4.21 -4.60 -22.21
C ASP A 322 3.75 -5.34 -23.48
N ASP A 323 4.34 -5.00 -24.64
CA ASP A 323 4.01 -5.61 -25.93
C ASP A 323 4.30 -7.12 -26.01
N ARG A 324 5.04 -7.67 -25.05
CA ARG A 324 5.33 -9.11 -24.93
C ARG A 324 4.37 -9.82 -23.97
N GLY A 325 3.41 -9.09 -23.39
CA GLY A 325 2.49 -9.60 -22.39
C GLY A 325 3.10 -9.73 -20.99
N LEU A 326 4.25 -9.10 -20.72
CA LEU A 326 4.91 -9.15 -19.41
C LEU A 326 4.46 -8.00 -18.52
N LEU A 327 4.30 -8.24 -17.22
CA LEU A 327 4.04 -7.18 -16.27
C LEU A 327 5.21 -6.19 -16.21
N THR A 328 4.89 -4.90 -16.38
CA THR A 328 5.87 -3.82 -16.31
C THR A 328 6.21 -3.44 -14.88
N MET A 329 7.37 -2.81 -14.67
CA MET A 329 7.74 -2.22 -13.38
C MET A 329 7.22 -0.78 -13.30
N GLY A 330 6.12 -0.57 -12.56
CA GLY A 330 5.48 0.74 -12.38
C GLY A 330 4.05 0.62 -11.82
N TRP A 331 3.16 1.58 -12.12
CA TRP A 331 1.76 1.55 -11.65
C TRP A 331 0.77 1.11 -12.74
N HIS A 332 0.39 2.01 -13.66
CA HIS A 332 -0.40 1.64 -14.84
C HIS A 332 0.50 1.07 -15.93
N GLY A 333 1.53 1.82 -16.31
CA GLY A 333 2.59 1.37 -17.22
C GLY A 333 3.97 1.35 -16.55
N PRO A 334 5.07 1.35 -17.34
CA PRO A 334 6.43 1.45 -16.83
C PRO A 334 6.68 2.77 -16.09
N TRP A 335 7.13 2.66 -14.84
CA TRP A 335 7.66 3.75 -14.03
C TRP A 335 8.66 3.18 -13.00
N PRO A 336 9.92 2.92 -13.41
CA PRO A 336 10.87 2.18 -12.58
C PRO A 336 11.18 2.81 -11.22
N ARG A 337 10.97 4.13 -11.04
CA ARG A 337 11.17 4.83 -9.76
C ARG A 337 10.18 4.42 -8.67
N LEU A 338 9.09 3.73 -9.01
CA LEU A 338 8.15 3.19 -8.01
C LEU A 338 8.73 1.96 -7.29
N ALA A 339 9.75 1.33 -7.87
CA ALA A 339 10.37 0.13 -7.34
C ALA A 339 11.31 0.45 -6.16
N GLN A 340 11.29 -0.40 -5.14
CA GLN A 340 12.23 -0.34 -4.03
C GLN A 340 13.60 -0.91 -4.44
N ALA A 341 14.65 -0.60 -3.68
CA ALA A 341 16.04 -0.95 -3.99
C ALA A 341 16.29 -2.46 -4.21
N TYR A 342 15.45 -3.32 -3.63
CA TYR A 342 15.52 -4.78 -3.78
C TYR A 342 14.81 -5.33 -5.02
N SER A 343 14.03 -4.52 -5.72
CA SER A 343 13.15 -5.00 -6.80
C SER A 343 13.93 -5.30 -8.07
N GLY A 344 13.68 -6.47 -8.65
CA GLY A 344 14.18 -6.89 -9.97
C GLY A 344 13.08 -7.00 -11.04
N PRO A 345 13.41 -7.38 -12.28
CA PRO A 345 12.44 -7.54 -13.37
C PRO A 345 11.34 -8.58 -13.10
N GLY A 346 11.64 -9.61 -12.31
CA GLY A 346 10.66 -10.60 -11.85
C GLY A 346 9.70 -10.04 -10.78
N SER A 347 10.00 -8.86 -10.23
CA SER A 347 9.30 -8.39 -9.04
C SER A 347 7.81 -8.09 -9.18
N PRO A 348 7.34 -7.51 -10.29
CA PRO A 348 5.92 -7.32 -10.55
C PRO A 348 5.08 -8.61 -10.46
N TYR A 349 5.67 -9.81 -10.62
CA TYR A 349 4.93 -11.08 -10.53
C TYR A 349 4.49 -11.48 -9.11
N TRP A 350 4.82 -10.71 -8.07
CA TRP A 350 4.05 -10.81 -6.82
C TRP A 350 2.55 -10.54 -7.02
N ALA A 351 2.18 -9.90 -8.14
CA ALA A 351 0.83 -9.85 -8.69
C ALA A 351 0.09 -11.19 -8.67
N SER A 352 0.79 -12.33 -8.76
CA SER A 352 0.21 -13.68 -8.64
C SER A 352 -0.68 -13.85 -7.41
N LYS A 353 -0.38 -13.19 -6.27
CA LYS A 353 -1.25 -13.21 -5.08
C LYS A 353 -2.66 -12.64 -5.35
N GLY A 354 -2.77 -11.68 -6.25
CA GLY A 354 -4.03 -11.12 -6.71
C GLY A 354 -4.89 -12.09 -7.52
N LEU A 355 -4.30 -13.17 -8.03
CA LEU A 355 -4.97 -14.22 -8.80
C LEU A 355 -5.35 -15.41 -7.91
N LEU A 356 -5.10 -15.35 -6.59
CA LEU A 356 -5.31 -16.45 -5.65
C LEU A 356 -6.71 -17.07 -5.73
N GLY A 357 -7.72 -16.31 -6.12
CA GLY A 357 -9.08 -16.80 -6.36
C GLY A 357 -9.14 -18.03 -7.26
N ILE A 358 -8.27 -18.14 -8.28
CA ILE A 358 -8.28 -19.27 -9.21
C ILE A 358 -7.93 -20.61 -8.56
N ALA A 359 -7.37 -20.61 -7.34
CA ALA A 359 -7.17 -21.81 -6.53
C ALA A 359 -8.48 -22.42 -6.03
N LEU A 360 -9.57 -21.64 -5.99
CA LEU A 360 -10.90 -22.15 -5.69
C LEU A 360 -11.43 -22.99 -6.88
N PRO A 361 -12.01 -24.17 -6.61
CA PRO A 361 -12.49 -25.05 -7.66
C PRO A 361 -13.68 -24.44 -8.41
N ALA A 362 -13.98 -24.95 -9.60
CA ALA A 362 -15.02 -24.40 -10.48
C ALA A 362 -16.44 -24.42 -9.86
N ASP A 363 -16.68 -25.33 -8.92
CA ASP A 363 -17.93 -25.50 -8.17
C ASP A 363 -18.03 -24.57 -6.93
N HIS A 364 -17.01 -23.76 -6.63
CA HIS A 364 -17.05 -22.86 -5.48
C HIS A 364 -18.11 -21.76 -5.68
N PRO A 365 -18.96 -21.45 -4.67
CA PRO A 365 -20.07 -20.48 -4.80
C PRO A 365 -19.66 -19.07 -5.23
N VAL A 366 -18.39 -18.67 -5.00
CA VAL A 366 -17.89 -17.36 -5.43
C VAL A 366 -18.01 -17.14 -6.94
N TRP A 367 -17.97 -18.21 -7.74
CA TRP A 367 -18.03 -18.11 -9.21
C TRP A 367 -19.45 -17.92 -9.74
N THR A 368 -20.47 -18.26 -8.95
CA THR A 368 -21.89 -18.13 -9.33
C THR A 368 -22.62 -17.04 -8.54
N ALA A 369 -22.05 -16.54 -7.44
CA ALA A 369 -22.55 -15.36 -6.74
C ALA A 369 -22.67 -14.17 -7.71
N ALA A 370 -23.74 -13.38 -7.61
CA ALA A 370 -23.82 -12.10 -8.32
C ALA A 370 -22.79 -11.14 -7.71
N GLU A 371 -22.14 -10.32 -8.54
CA GLU A 371 -21.32 -9.23 -7.99
C GLU A 371 -22.22 -8.21 -7.32
N GLU A 372 -21.79 -7.76 -6.15
CA GLU A 372 -22.47 -6.74 -5.36
C GLU A 372 -21.63 -5.47 -5.37
N PRO A 373 -22.26 -4.28 -5.36
CA PRO A 373 -21.54 -3.01 -5.47
C PRO A 373 -20.55 -2.81 -4.31
N LEU A 374 -19.46 -2.10 -4.60
CA LEU A 374 -18.54 -1.59 -3.58
C LEU A 374 -19.22 -0.47 -2.79
N PRO A 375 -18.78 -0.18 -1.55
CA PRO A 375 -19.41 0.85 -0.73
C PRO A 375 -19.50 2.23 -1.41
N VAL A 376 -18.45 2.58 -2.18
CA VAL A 376 -18.38 3.85 -2.94
C VAL A 376 -19.41 3.92 -4.08
N GLU A 377 -19.88 2.78 -4.60
CA GLU A 377 -20.85 2.73 -5.69
C GLU A 377 -22.30 2.88 -5.18
N GLU A 378 -22.54 2.59 -3.91
CA GLU A 378 -23.85 2.63 -3.28
C GLU A 378 -24.26 4.03 -2.83
N ARG A 379 -23.35 4.73 -2.11
CA ARG A 379 -23.64 6.03 -1.49
C ARG A 379 -22.38 6.76 -1.03
N ASP A 380 -22.52 8.05 -0.78
CA ASP A 380 -21.50 8.84 -0.09
C ASP A 380 -21.31 8.31 1.33
N THR A 381 -20.05 8.15 1.75
CA THR A 381 -19.73 7.58 3.06
C THR A 381 -18.53 8.28 3.69
N VAL A 382 -18.59 8.51 5.01
CA VAL A 382 -17.44 8.87 5.83
C VAL A 382 -17.26 7.80 6.91
N ARG A 383 -16.04 7.27 7.06
CA ARG A 383 -15.70 6.20 8.02
C ARG A 383 -14.43 6.55 8.78
N ALA A 384 -14.41 6.24 10.07
CA ALA A 384 -13.20 6.25 10.89
C ALA A 384 -12.58 4.84 10.92
N VAL A 385 -11.30 4.74 10.55
CA VAL A 385 -10.50 3.51 10.66
C VAL A 385 -9.45 3.75 11.74
N ARG A 386 -9.69 3.16 12.92
CA ARG A 386 -9.06 3.57 14.18
C ARG A 386 -7.56 3.29 14.23
N ALA A 387 -7.15 2.06 13.89
CA ALA A 387 -5.76 1.63 13.97
C ALA A 387 -4.79 2.51 13.16
N PRO A 388 -5.04 2.80 11.86
CA PRO A 388 -4.20 3.68 11.06
C PRO A 388 -4.43 5.18 11.31
N GLY A 389 -5.43 5.56 12.11
CA GLY A 389 -5.81 6.96 12.31
C GLY A 389 -6.30 7.62 11.02
N TRP A 390 -7.15 6.91 10.27
CA TRP A 390 -7.67 7.35 8.98
C TRP A 390 -9.14 7.76 9.04
N LEU A 391 -9.48 8.81 8.30
CA LEU A 391 -10.84 9.02 7.81
C LEU A 391 -10.91 8.59 6.35
N VAL A 392 -11.87 7.75 6.00
CA VAL A 392 -12.17 7.36 4.63
C VAL A 392 -13.41 8.10 4.19
N SER A 393 -13.30 8.94 3.16
CA SER A 393 -14.41 9.63 2.52
C SER A 393 -14.58 9.17 1.08
N ALA A 394 -15.73 8.58 0.80
CA ALA A 394 -16.08 8.05 -0.51
C ALA A 394 -17.28 8.83 -1.06
N THR A 395 -17.22 9.24 -2.32
CA THR A 395 -18.29 9.96 -3.00
C THR A 395 -18.78 9.18 -4.21
N ARG A 396 -20.07 8.84 -4.23
CA ARG A 396 -20.67 8.03 -5.29
C ARG A 396 -20.64 8.74 -6.64
N ALA A 397 -20.81 10.06 -6.64
CA ALA A 397 -20.91 10.85 -7.87
C ALA A 397 -19.65 10.81 -8.75
N ASP A 398 -18.47 10.68 -8.14
CA ASP A 398 -17.19 10.54 -8.86
C ASP A 398 -16.53 9.16 -8.68
N GLY A 399 -17.02 8.33 -7.76
CA GLY A 399 -16.46 7.01 -7.50
C GLY A 399 -15.11 7.03 -6.77
N ILE A 400 -14.68 8.18 -6.26
CA ILE A 400 -13.37 8.36 -5.64
C ILE A 400 -13.44 8.05 -4.15
N VAL A 401 -12.47 7.28 -3.67
CA VAL A 401 -12.21 7.11 -2.24
C VAL A 401 -10.99 7.97 -1.85
N ARG A 402 -11.17 8.78 -0.81
CA ARG A 402 -10.15 9.65 -0.21
C ARG A 402 -9.86 9.16 1.20
N VAL A 403 -8.60 9.05 1.55
CA VAL A 403 -8.12 8.78 2.91
C VAL A 403 -7.49 10.04 3.45
N VAL A 404 -7.87 10.47 4.65
CA VAL A 404 -7.20 11.52 5.42
C VAL A 404 -6.43 10.87 6.56
N ASN A 405 -5.14 11.16 6.68
CA ASN A 405 -4.18 10.40 7.48
C ASN A 405 -3.56 11.21 8.64
N HIS A 406 -3.82 10.75 9.86
CA HIS A 406 -3.28 11.32 11.09
C HIS A 406 -2.54 10.31 11.98
N GLY A 407 -2.42 9.05 11.56
CA GLY A 407 -1.84 7.99 12.39
C GLY A 407 -0.89 7.03 11.68
N THR A 408 -0.57 7.26 10.40
CA THR A 408 0.32 6.40 9.60
C THR A 408 1.50 7.22 9.07
N ASP A 409 2.72 6.74 9.26
CA ASP A 409 3.96 7.36 8.75
C ASP A 409 5.12 6.39 8.50
N HIS A 410 4.95 5.09 8.75
CA HIS A 410 6.06 4.12 8.71
C HIS A 410 7.21 4.55 9.65
N ALA A 411 6.83 5.08 10.81
CA ALA A 411 7.72 5.43 11.90
C ALA A 411 7.07 5.07 13.25
N VAL A 412 7.79 5.30 14.33
CA VAL A 412 7.25 5.28 15.70
C VAL A 412 6.94 6.71 16.16
N GLU A 413 6.11 6.86 17.18
CA GLU A 413 5.82 8.18 17.76
C GLU A 413 7.10 8.89 18.21
N ASP A 414 7.14 10.21 18.03
CA ASP A 414 8.27 11.10 18.36
C ASP A 414 9.58 10.83 17.59
N ALA A 415 9.55 9.95 16.57
CA ALA A 415 10.69 9.77 15.67
C ALA A 415 10.95 11.03 14.84
N THR A 416 12.22 11.32 14.59
CA THR A 416 12.63 12.38 13.66
C THR A 416 13.29 11.74 12.44
N VAL A 417 12.53 11.59 11.37
CA VAL A 417 12.95 11.04 10.08
C VAL A 417 12.25 11.80 8.96
N GLY A 418 12.79 11.73 7.74
CA GLY A 418 12.15 12.31 6.57
C GLY A 418 10.80 11.65 6.29
N ASP A 419 9.82 12.45 5.87
CA ASP A 419 8.53 11.96 5.39
C ASP A 419 8.71 11.02 4.20
N SER A 420 8.22 9.78 4.33
CA SER A 420 7.97 8.95 3.14
C SER A 420 6.69 9.44 2.45
N PRO A 421 6.72 9.82 1.16
CA PRO A 421 5.51 10.17 0.42
C PRO A 421 4.47 9.04 0.37
N LEU A 422 4.90 7.81 0.63
CA LEU A 422 4.05 6.62 0.64
C LEU A 422 3.32 6.42 1.98
N TYR A 423 3.69 7.13 3.05
CA TYR A 423 3.07 6.96 4.37
C TYR A 423 2.73 8.27 5.07
N ALA A 424 3.55 9.31 4.98
CA ALA A 424 3.43 10.51 5.83
C ALA A 424 2.53 11.63 5.27
N ARG A 425 1.94 11.52 4.07
CA ARG A 425 0.98 12.52 3.56
C ARG A 425 -0.29 12.55 4.42
N LEU A 426 -0.90 13.74 4.51
CA LEU A 426 -2.21 13.95 5.16
C LEU A 426 -3.35 13.35 4.34
N GLY A 427 -3.16 13.03 3.07
CA GLY A 427 -4.20 12.45 2.24
C GLY A 427 -3.68 11.53 1.14
N TYR A 428 -4.45 10.47 0.87
CA TYR A 428 -4.28 9.56 -0.27
C TYR A 428 -5.63 9.37 -0.96
N SER A 429 -5.62 9.05 -2.25
CA SER A 429 -6.87 8.75 -2.96
C SER A 429 -6.68 7.66 -3.99
N THR A 430 -7.79 7.10 -4.45
CA THR A 430 -7.84 6.14 -5.56
C THR A 430 -7.72 6.82 -6.93
N ALA A 431 -7.53 8.14 -6.97
CA ALA A 431 -7.49 8.92 -8.22
C ALA A 431 -6.20 9.73 -8.39
N THR A 432 -5.37 9.85 -7.36
CA THR A 432 -4.15 10.68 -7.37
C THR A 432 -2.95 9.88 -6.87
N SER A 433 -1.75 10.29 -7.27
CA SER A 433 -0.50 9.78 -6.70
C SER A 433 0.14 10.82 -5.79
N PRO A 434 0.83 10.41 -4.70
CA PRO A 434 1.81 11.28 -4.07
C PRO A 434 2.90 11.73 -5.05
N VAL A 435 3.64 12.77 -4.71
CA VAL A 435 4.86 13.13 -5.44
C VAL A 435 5.96 12.13 -5.06
N LEU A 436 6.48 11.41 -6.06
CA LEU A 436 7.38 10.28 -5.91
C LEU A 436 8.73 10.47 -6.61
N ASP A 437 8.99 11.64 -7.18
CA ASP A 437 10.35 12.07 -7.50
C ASP A 437 11.10 12.51 -6.23
N GLU A 438 12.37 12.88 -6.39
CA GLU A 438 13.24 13.28 -5.28
C GLU A 438 12.68 14.46 -4.46
N SER A 439 11.91 15.36 -5.09
CA SER A 439 11.31 16.50 -4.39
C SER A 439 10.25 16.07 -3.38
N GLY A 440 9.52 15.00 -3.68
CA GLY A 440 8.52 14.44 -2.76
C GLY A 440 9.12 13.97 -1.44
N TRP A 441 10.34 13.43 -1.49
CA TRP A 441 11.09 12.95 -0.32
C TRP A 441 11.80 14.08 0.43
N ALA A 442 12.37 15.05 -0.28
CA ALA A 442 13.19 16.10 0.30
C ALA A 442 12.41 17.34 0.74
N THR A 443 11.27 17.64 0.11
CA THR A 443 10.49 18.85 0.34
C THR A 443 9.00 18.54 0.22
N PRO A 444 8.38 17.94 1.26
CA PRO A 444 6.98 17.53 1.22
C PRO A 444 6.05 18.67 0.81
N LEU A 445 5.21 18.42 -0.20
CA LEU A 445 4.33 19.42 -0.79
C LEU A 445 2.90 18.90 -0.93
N ASP A 446 2.69 17.86 -1.71
CA ASP A 446 1.36 17.25 -1.90
C ASP A 446 0.81 16.78 -0.56
N GLN A 447 -0.46 17.09 -0.29
CA GLN A 447 -1.17 16.65 0.90
C GLN A 447 -0.33 16.83 2.19
N SER A 448 0.32 17.98 2.34
CA SER A 448 1.25 18.25 3.44
C SER A 448 0.93 19.58 4.12
N VAL A 449 1.38 19.71 5.36
CA VAL A 449 1.39 20.95 6.13
C VAL A 449 2.81 21.13 6.65
N THR A 450 3.50 22.17 6.19
CA THR A 450 4.93 22.33 6.44
C THR A 450 5.28 23.77 6.80
N LEU A 451 6.29 23.95 7.64
CA LEU A 451 7.00 25.21 7.75
C LEU A 451 8.06 25.25 6.66
N VAL A 452 8.09 26.33 5.88
CA VAL A 452 9.03 26.51 4.78
C VAL A 452 9.91 27.72 5.05
N ASP A 453 11.22 27.52 5.02
CA ASP A 453 12.20 28.59 5.25
C ASP A 453 12.43 29.46 4.00
N GLU A 454 13.20 30.54 4.15
CA GLU A 454 13.56 31.47 3.06
C GLU A 454 14.30 30.78 1.90
N ARG A 455 14.96 29.64 2.16
CA ARG A 455 15.66 28.83 1.15
C ARG A 455 14.73 27.82 0.45
N GLY A 456 13.46 27.76 0.85
CA GLY A 456 12.47 26.85 0.29
C GLY A 456 12.48 25.45 0.88
N ARG A 457 13.23 25.19 1.97
CA ARG A 457 13.24 23.88 2.63
C ARG A 457 11.99 23.72 3.49
N ALA A 458 11.29 22.61 3.30
CA ALA A 458 10.10 22.26 4.05
C ALA A 458 10.43 21.32 5.21
N THR A 459 9.67 21.43 6.30
CA THR A 459 9.73 20.48 7.41
C THR A 459 8.99 19.17 7.09
N HIS A 460 9.39 18.10 7.77
CA HIS A 460 8.73 16.80 7.79
C HIS A 460 7.83 16.65 9.02
N ARG A 461 6.88 15.70 8.97
CA ARG A 461 5.89 15.44 10.03
C ARG A 461 5.92 14.03 10.61
N ALA A 462 6.70 13.10 10.05
CA ALA A 462 6.86 11.74 10.57
C ALA A 462 7.21 11.77 12.06
N GLY A 463 6.77 10.74 12.79
CA GLY A 463 6.81 10.71 14.26
C GLY A 463 5.57 11.33 14.90
N MET A 464 4.49 11.54 14.16
CA MET A 464 3.30 12.21 14.67
C MET A 464 2.61 11.45 15.81
N ARG A 465 1.93 12.17 16.69
CA ARG A 465 1.01 11.63 17.69
C ARG A 465 -0.42 11.79 17.20
N LEU A 466 -1.18 10.70 17.17
CA LEU A 466 -2.61 10.72 16.87
C LEU A 466 -3.39 11.33 18.05
N LEU A 467 -4.25 12.31 17.79
CA LEU A 467 -5.06 12.98 18.81
C LEU A 467 -6.49 12.43 18.88
N THR A 468 -7.11 12.22 17.71
CA THR A 468 -8.48 11.71 17.60
C THR A 468 -8.72 11.16 16.20
N THR A 469 -9.69 10.24 16.07
CA THR A 469 -10.26 9.79 14.79
C THR A 469 -11.65 9.21 15.07
N HIS A 470 -12.69 9.88 14.60
CA HIS A 470 -14.08 9.44 14.76
C HIS A 470 -15.00 10.08 13.70
N VAL A 471 -16.24 9.62 13.64
CA VAL A 471 -17.31 10.25 12.85
C VAL A 471 -18.36 10.76 13.83
N GLY A 472 -18.70 12.03 13.76
CA GLY A 472 -19.73 12.67 14.59
C GLY A 472 -21.14 12.18 14.23
N GLY A 473 -22.11 12.44 15.13
CA GLY A 473 -23.52 12.11 14.87
C GLY A 473 -24.15 12.91 13.72
N ASP A 474 -23.51 14.01 13.31
CA ASP A 474 -23.84 14.83 12.14
C ASP A 474 -23.19 14.32 10.85
N GLY A 475 -22.45 13.20 10.90
CA GLY A 475 -21.77 12.59 9.76
C GLY A 475 -20.41 13.20 9.43
N VAL A 476 -19.94 14.21 10.18
CA VAL A 476 -18.63 14.82 9.95
C VAL A 476 -17.53 13.90 10.49
N GLY A 477 -16.58 13.55 9.64
CA GLY A 477 -15.36 12.87 10.07
C GLY A 477 -14.43 13.85 10.77
N VAL A 478 -13.87 13.47 11.92
CA VAL A 478 -12.94 14.28 12.71
C VAL A 478 -11.69 13.47 13.00
N ALA A 479 -10.54 13.95 12.54
CA ALA A 479 -9.24 13.39 12.89
C ALA A 479 -8.24 14.50 13.19
N GLY A 480 -7.20 14.20 13.96
CA GLY A 480 -6.15 15.17 14.25
C GLY A 480 -4.87 14.53 14.72
N SER A 481 -3.76 15.22 14.48
CA SER A 481 -2.42 14.79 14.88
C SER A 481 -1.59 15.99 15.33
N ARG A 482 -0.70 15.77 16.30
CA ARG A 482 0.37 16.72 16.65
C ARG A 482 1.70 16.16 16.20
N THR A 483 2.57 17.00 15.67
CA THR A 483 3.92 16.60 15.22
C THR A 483 4.96 17.60 15.68
N LEU A 484 6.17 17.12 15.94
CA LEU A 484 7.36 17.96 15.99
C LEU A 484 7.83 18.15 14.55
N ALA A 485 7.49 19.27 13.94
CA ALA A 485 7.97 19.61 12.62
C ALA A 485 9.49 19.81 12.66
N HIS A 486 10.21 19.22 11.72
CA HIS A 486 11.67 19.26 11.69
C HIS A 486 12.21 19.24 10.26
N TRP A 487 13.36 19.87 10.03
CA TRP A 487 14.12 19.70 8.79
C TRP A 487 14.99 18.45 8.88
N VAL A 488 15.21 17.80 7.75
CA VAL A 488 16.04 16.59 7.65
C VAL A 488 17.10 16.81 6.57
N ASP A 489 18.36 16.63 6.95
CA ASP A 489 19.48 16.48 6.03
C ASP A 489 19.78 14.97 5.92
N PRO A 490 19.34 14.29 4.84
CA PRO A 490 19.35 12.83 4.76
C PRO A 490 20.77 12.26 4.67
N ASP A 491 20.98 11.09 5.28
CA ASP A 491 22.26 10.38 5.18
C ASP A 491 22.53 9.91 3.74
N PRO A 492 23.79 9.98 3.26
CA PRO A 492 24.14 9.51 1.94
C PRO A 492 23.96 7.99 1.82
N GLY A 493 23.53 7.52 0.65
CA GLY A 493 23.44 6.08 0.36
C GLY A 493 22.26 5.35 1.00
N HIS A 494 21.24 6.07 1.47
CA HIS A 494 20.00 5.47 1.96
C HIS A 494 19.40 4.51 0.93
N ARG A 495 19.09 3.27 1.35
CA ARG A 495 18.41 2.28 0.52
C ARG A 495 16.91 2.48 0.64
N ASP A 496 16.26 2.74 -0.49
CA ASP A 496 14.81 2.93 -0.51
C ASP A 496 14.08 1.60 -0.34
N HIS A 497 13.51 1.40 0.85
CA HIS A 497 12.56 0.32 1.16
C HIS A 497 11.12 0.83 1.33
N GLY A 498 10.85 2.09 0.97
CA GLY A 498 9.58 2.78 1.14
C GLY A 498 9.41 3.52 2.49
N GLY A 499 10.37 3.41 3.41
CA GLY A 499 10.38 4.10 4.71
C GLY A 499 10.92 5.52 4.64
N GLY A 500 10.72 6.28 5.72
CA GLY A 500 11.27 7.63 5.86
C GLY A 500 12.79 7.64 5.85
N ARG A 501 13.40 8.67 5.25
CA ARG A 501 14.86 8.77 5.15
C ARG A 501 15.46 9.24 6.47
N ALA A 502 16.37 8.45 7.03
CA ALA A 502 17.16 8.86 8.19
C ALA A 502 18.15 9.97 7.83
N GLY A 503 18.53 10.78 8.82
CA GLY A 503 19.48 11.85 8.64
C GLY A 503 19.59 12.76 9.85
N THR A 504 20.38 13.83 9.71
CA THR A 504 20.50 14.85 10.75
C THR A 504 19.22 15.68 10.78
N CYS A 505 18.55 15.69 11.92
CA CYS A 505 17.27 16.36 12.09
C CYS A 505 17.43 17.65 12.91
N ARG A 506 16.80 18.74 12.47
CA ARG A 506 16.73 20.00 13.21
C ARG A 506 15.27 20.35 13.51
N PRO A 507 14.86 20.48 14.78
CA PRO A 507 13.48 20.83 15.13
C PRO A 507 13.14 22.25 14.64
N ALA A 508 11.91 22.42 14.18
CA ALA A 508 11.33 23.69 13.78
C ALA A 508 10.29 24.20 14.78
N GLY A 509 9.53 23.28 15.40
CA GLY A 509 8.45 23.61 16.34
C GLY A 509 7.32 22.59 16.26
N HIS A 510 6.31 22.72 17.11
CA HIS A 510 5.16 21.81 17.07
C HIS A 510 4.04 22.33 16.17
N LEU A 511 3.49 21.42 15.37
CA LEU A 511 2.30 21.68 14.56
C LEU A 511 1.16 20.78 15.03
N THR A 512 -0.01 21.38 15.26
CA THR A 512 -1.27 20.65 15.46
C THR A 512 -2.13 20.81 14.22
N VAL A 513 -2.57 19.68 13.66
CA VAL A 513 -3.45 19.63 12.48
C VAL A 513 -4.69 18.82 12.80
N TYR A 514 -5.87 19.40 12.56
CA TYR A 514 -7.15 18.70 12.55
C TYR A 514 -7.77 18.73 11.15
N SER A 515 -8.47 17.66 10.82
CA SER A 515 -9.22 17.51 9.58
C SER A 515 -10.68 17.24 9.90
N LEU A 516 -11.57 18.10 9.40
CA LEU A 516 -13.02 17.85 9.38
C LEU A 516 -13.40 17.46 7.96
N VAL A 517 -14.09 16.33 7.79
CA VAL A 517 -14.36 15.76 6.46
C VAL A 517 -15.86 15.59 6.25
N LEU A 518 -16.35 16.12 5.13
CA LEU A 518 -17.73 15.97 4.68
C LEU A 518 -17.79 15.86 3.15
N GLY A 519 -18.11 14.66 2.66
CA GLY A 519 -18.12 14.37 1.22
C GLY A 519 -16.73 14.60 0.59
N PRO A 520 -16.61 15.33 -0.53
CA PRO A 520 -15.31 15.53 -1.19
C PRO A 520 -14.45 16.60 -0.51
N TRP A 521 -14.93 17.21 0.59
CA TRP A 521 -14.32 18.36 1.25
C TRP A 521 -13.65 17.99 2.56
N GLU A 522 -12.48 18.58 2.79
CA GLU A 522 -11.74 18.57 4.05
C GLU A 522 -11.52 20.03 4.49
N LEU A 523 -11.94 20.38 5.70
CA LEU A 523 -11.43 21.57 6.39
C LEU A 523 -10.19 21.17 7.17
N ARG A 524 -9.03 21.65 6.73
CA ARG A 524 -7.76 21.44 7.39
C ARG A 524 -7.45 22.62 8.30
N LEU A 525 -7.60 22.40 9.60
CA LEU A 525 -7.27 23.38 10.64
C LEU A 525 -5.84 23.16 11.09
N VAL A 526 -5.02 24.20 11.01
CA VAL A 526 -3.60 24.13 11.35
C VAL A 526 -3.27 25.19 12.38
N ARG A 527 -2.52 24.79 13.42
CA ARG A 527 -1.91 25.71 14.38
C ARG A 527 -0.43 25.39 14.53
N VAL A 528 0.40 26.41 14.38
CA VAL A 528 1.79 26.37 14.85
C VAL A 528 1.72 26.60 16.36
N ASP A 529 1.96 25.57 17.16
CA ASP A 529 1.84 25.67 18.62
C ASP A 529 2.99 26.50 19.20
N ASP A 530 4.19 26.22 18.74
CA ASP A 530 5.45 26.85 19.18
C ASP A 530 6.50 26.74 18.05
N LEU A 531 7.59 27.50 18.19
CA LEU A 531 8.78 27.42 17.35
C LEU A 531 9.99 27.08 18.21
N ALA A 532 10.95 26.34 17.64
CA ALA A 532 12.21 26.06 18.30
C ALA A 532 13.04 27.35 18.52
N ASP A 533 13.88 27.34 19.55
CA ASP A 533 14.70 28.50 19.92
C ASP A 533 15.55 29.02 18.75
N GLY A 534 15.54 30.34 18.59
CA GLY A 534 16.32 31.04 17.55
C GLY A 534 15.68 31.04 16.16
N LEU A 535 14.45 30.54 16.00
CA LEU A 535 13.68 30.70 14.76
C LEU A 535 12.77 31.93 14.84
N ASP A 536 12.84 32.77 13.80
CA ASP A 536 11.93 33.90 13.63
C ASP A 536 10.75 33.49 12.74
N ALA A 537 9.53 33.68 13.24
CA ALA A 537 8.31 33.44 12.50
C ALA A 537 8.23 34.26 11.19
N ALA A 538 8.84 35.44 11.14
CA ALA A 538 8.85 36.27 9.93
C ALA A 538 9.66 35.67 8.77
N GLY A 539 10.66 34.83 9.07
CA GLY A 539 11.47 34.11 8.09
C GLY A 539 10.86 32.77 7.63
N LEU A 540 9.65 32.46 8.11
CA LEU A 540 8.95 31.21 7.82
C LEU A 540 7.59 31.48 7.17
N ARG A 541 7.16 30.54 6.33
CA ARG A 541 5.77 30.46 5.85
C ARG A 541 5.19 29.10 6.19
N LEU A 542 3.91 29.09 6.58
CA LEU A 542 3.14 27.87 6.76
C LEU A 542 2.52 27.50 5.42
N ARG A 543 2.95 26.40 4.82
CA ARG A 543 2.45 25.91 3.53
C ARG A 543 1.47 24.77 3.74
N VAL A 544 0.30 24.87 3.11
CA VAL A 544 -0.68 23.79 3.02
C VAL A 544 -0.78 23.36 1.56
N GLY A 545 -0.44 22.10 1.28
CA GLY A 545 -0.54 21.54 -0.07
C GLY A 545 -1.75 20.62 -0.27
N GLY A 546 -2.29 20.67 -1.48
CA GLY A 546 -3.47 19.95 -1.89
C GLY A 546 -3.15 18.65 -2.62
N TRP A 547 -4.11 18.13 -3.36
CA TRP A 547 -3.98 16.89 -4.10
C TRP A 547 -3.15 17.12 -5.37
N ALA A 548 -2.17 16.25 -5.63
CA ALA A 548 -1.42 16.26 -6.87
C ALA A 548 -2.29 15.72 -8.02
N VAL A 549 -2.49 16.54 -9.05
CA VAL A 549 -3.32 16.18 -10.21
C VAL A 549 -2.40 15.87 -11.39
N ALA A 550 -2.58 14.70 -11.98
CA ALA A 550 -1.80 14.25 -13.13
C ALA A 550 -2.38 14.76 -14.47
N GLY A 551 -1.65 14.48 -15.55
CA GLY A 551 -1.98 14.90 -16.91
C GLY A 551 -1.54 16.33 -17.21
N ASP A 552 -2.03 16.88 -18.32
CA ASP A 552 -1.80 18.28 -18.71
C ASP A 552 -2.62 19.25 -17.84
N ALA A 553 -2.42 19.16 -16.52
CA ALA A 553 -3.22 19.85 -15.53
C ALA A 553 -2.97 21.36 -15.54
N VAL A 554 -4.05 22.12 -15.42
CA VAL A 554 -4.03 23.59 -15.47
C VAL A 554 -4.45 24.17 -14.13
N ALA A 555 -3.65 25.11 -13.62
CA ALA A 555 -3.96 25.88 -12.41
C ALA A 555 -4.76 27.14 -12.75
N THR A 556 -5.77 27.42 -11.93
CA THR A 556 -6.60 28.63 -11.98
C THR A 556 -6.63 29.27 -10.60
N PHE A 557 -6.63 30.60 -10.55
CA PHE A 557 -6.51 31.38 -9.32
C PHE A 557 -7.66 32.37 -9.20
N GLY A 558 -8.19 32.55 -7.99
CA GLY A 558 -9.23 33.55 -7.72
C GLY A 558 -9.51 33.71 -6.24
N GLY A 559 -9.58 34.96 -5.76
CA GLY A 559 -9.99 35.26 -4.38
C GLY A 559 -9.11 34.67 -3.27
N GLY A 560 -7.83 34.37 -3.55
CA GLY A 560 -6.93 33.68 -2.61
C GLY A 560 -7.02 32.15 -2.65
N ALA A 561 -7.86 31.60 -3.53
CA ALA A 561 -7.99 30.17 -3.79
C ALA A 561 -7.25 29.75 -5.08
N VAL A 562 -6.91 28.47 -5.17
CA VAL A 562 -6.36 27.82 -6.36
C VAL A 562 -7.13 26.55 -6.67
N SER A 563 -7.37 26.30 -7.96
CA SER A 563 -7.91 25.03 -8.45
C SER A 563 -7.02 24.50 -9.58
N VAL A 564 -6.64 23.23 -9.49
CA VAL A 564 -5.85 22.52 -10.49
C VAL A 564 -6.74 21.44 -11.11
N THR A 565 -6.90 21.47 -12.43
CA THR A 565 -7.75 20.52 -13.16
C THR A 565 -6.97 19.81 -14.25
N GLY A 566 -7.02 18.48 -14.27
CA GLY A 566 -6.33 17.63 -15.24
C GLY A 566 -6.85 16.19 -15.17
N ALA A 567 -6.81 15.47 -16.29
CA ALA A 567 -7.25 14.06 -16.37
C ALA A 567 -8.64 13.78 -15.77
N GLY A 568 -9.58 14.72 -15.89
CA GLY A 568 -10.94 14.58 -15.35
C GLY A 568 -11.06 14.75 -13.83
N LEU A 569 -10.03 15.27 -13.17
CA LEU A 569 -9.98 15.56 -11.73
C LEU A 569 -9.80 17.05 -11.48
N THR A 570 -10.30 17.52 -10.34
CA THR A 570 -10.09 18.88 -9.83
C THR A 570 -9.67 18.83 -8.36
N SER A 571 -8.50 19.39 -8.08
CA SER A 571 -7.97 19.65 -6.75
C SER A 571 -8.10 21.14 -6.43
N SER A 572 -8.73 21.49 -5.31
CA SER A 572 -8.96 22.88 -4.93
C SER A 572 -8.47 23.16 -3.51
N LEU A 573 -7.88 24.34 -3.31
CA LEU A 573 -7.53 24.89 -2.01
C LEU A 573 -8.07 26.31 -1.86
N ASP A 574 -8.66 26.60 -0.71
CA ASP A 574 -9.14 27.93 -0.35
C ASP A 574 -8.82 28.24 1.12
N GLY A 575 -8.09 29.33 1.36
CA GLY A 575 -7.72 29.81 2.70
C GLY A 575 -8.90 30.53 3.38
N VAL A 576 -9.86 29.77 3.89
CA VAL A 576 -11.11 30.29 4.45
C VAL A 576 -10.96 31.00 5.81
N HIS A 577 -9.82 30.83 6.50
CA HIS A 577 -9.48 31.56 7.71
C HIS A 577 -7.95 31.74 7.83
N GLY A 578 -7.51 32.94 8.23
CA GLY A 578 -6.09 33.26 8.43
C GLY A 578 -5.38 33.92 7.24
N GLY A 579 -6.12 34.33 6.19
CA GLY A 579 -5.54 34.85 4.94
C GLY A 579 -4.82 33.75 4.15
N GLY A 580 -4.13 34.09 3.06
CA GLY A 580 -3.31 33.11 2.33
C GLY A 580 -2.90 33.58 0.94
N THR A 581 -1.76 33.10 0.44
CA THR A 581 -1.31 33.31 -0.93
C THR A 581 -1.30 31.97 -1.66
N ALA A 582 -2.14 31.84 -2.68
CA ALA A 582 -2.27 30.62 -3.45
C ALA A 582 -1.17 30.51 -4.52
N GLY A 583 -0.73 29.29 -4.78
CA GLY A 583 0.23 28.94 -5.81
C GLY A 583 0.03 27.51 -6.32
N ALA A 584 0.79 27.14 -7.33
CA ALA A 584 0.82 25.78 -7.85
C ALA A 584 2.26 25.42 -8.28
N THR A 585 2.63 24.16 -8.11
CA THR A 585 3.93 23.63 -8.53
C THR A 585 3.73 22.55 -9.58
N THR A 586 4.46 22.64 -10.70
CA THR A 586 4.45 21.62 -11.76
C THR A 586 5.67 20.71 -11.63
N LEU A 587 5.45 19.41 -11.73
CA LEU A 587 6.42 18.34 -11.57
C LEU A 587 6.30 17.40 -12.78
N PRO A 588 7.03 17.67 -13.88
CA PRO A 588 6.85 16.96 -15.16
C PRO A 588 7.01 15.44 -15.09
N ASP A 589 7.76 14.95 -14.10
CA ASP A 589 8.11 13.54 -13.91
C ASP A 589 7.88 13.12 -12.44
N GLY A 590 6.85 13.71 -11.83
CA GLY A 590 6.60 13.68 -10.39
C GLY A 590 5.93 12.40 -9.87
N GLY A 591 5.35 11.56 -10.73
CA GLY A 591 4.66 10.35 -10.29
C GLY A 591 4.26 9.39 -11.42
N PRO A 592 3.82 8.18 -11.07
CA PRO A 592 3.61 7.06 -11.99
C PRO A 592 2.30 7.11 -12.81
N LEU A 593 1.53 8.19 -12.69
CA LEU A 593 0.34 8.44 -13.50
C LEU A 593 0.75 9.17 -14.78
N ALA A 594 -0.03 9.04 -15.85
CA ALA A 594 0.32 9.64 -17.14
C ALA A 594 0.41 11.18 -17.05
N GLY A 595 1.45 11.75 -17.67
CA GLY A 595 1.74 13.18 -17.66
C GLY A 595 2.47 13.67 -16.41
N GLY A 596 2.71 14.97 -16.34
CA GLY A 596 3.27 15.60 -15.14
C GLY A 596 2.25 15.71 -14.01
N LEU A 597 2.71 15.98 -12.80
CA LEU A 597 1.85 16.35 -11.67
C LEU A 597 1.81 17.86 -11.50
N VAL A 598 0.65 18.40 -11.13
CA VAL A 598 0.51 19.77 -10.64
C VAL A 598 -0.11 19.75 -9.25
N VAL A 599 0.56 20.42 -8.30
CA VAL A 599 0.15 20.45 -6.89
C VAL A 599 -0.24 21.87 -6.51
N PRO A 600 -1.52 22.15 -6.17
CA PRO A 600 -1.92 23.42 -5.60
C PRO A 600 -1.39 23.54 -4.16
N TRP A 601 -1.05 24.75 -3.74
CA TRP A 601 -0.68 25.06 -2.36
C TRP A 601 -1.14 26.46 -1.95
N VAL A 602 -1.28 26.69 -0.65
CA VAL A 602 -1.54 28.01 -0.06
C VAL A 602 -0.52 28.26 1.04
N ASP A 603 0.14 29.42 0.97
CA ASP A 603 1.08 29.90 1.98
C ASP A 603 0.40 30.91 2.92
N HIS A 604 0.66 30.75 4.22
CA HIS A 604 0.18 31.63 5.28
C HIS A 604 1.37 32.20 6.07
N PRO A 605 1.26 33.43 6.59
CA PRO A 605 2.24 33.94 7.54
C PRO A 605 2.23 33.08 8.82
N VAL A 606 3.40 32.77 9.35
CA VAL A 606 3.51 32.01 10.60
C VAL A 606 3.17 32.92 11.79
N ARG A 607 2.15 32.52 12.55
CA ARG A 607 1.73 33.20 13.79
C ARG A 607 1.50 32.13 14.86
N PRO A 608 2.49 31.85 15.74
CA PRO A 608 2.34 30.85 16.78
C PRO A 608 1.08 31.10 17.62
N GLY A 609 0.35 30.03 17.93
CA GLY A 609 -0.92 30.05 18.65
C GLY A 609 -2.15 30.41 17.81
N ALA A 610 -2.00 30.96 16.60
CA ALA A 610 -3.13 31.28 15.73
C ALA A 610 -3.53 30.10 14.84
N TRP A 611 -4.83 29.94 14.61
CA TRP A 611 -5.36 28.97 13.67
C TRP A 611 -5.38 29.53 12.24
N VAL A 612 -5.06 28.68 11.28
CA VAL A 612 -5.44 28.85 9.87
C VAL A 612 -6.37 27.71 9.47
N VAL A 613 -7.29 27.97 8.54
CA VAL A 613 -8.20 26.95 8.02
C VAL A 613 -8.17 26.99 6.51
N VAL A 614 -7.89 25.83 5.91
CA VAL A 614 -7.85 25.65 4.46
C VAL A 614 -8.91 24.62 4.07
N LEU A 615 -9.85 25.02 3.22
CA LEU A 615 -10.74 24.10 2.56
C LEU A 615 -9.97 23.40 1.44
N THR A 616 -9.84 22.09 1.56
CA THR A 616 -9.22 21.21 0.56
C THR A 616 -10.30 20.37 -0.09
N GLY A 617 -10.28 20.28 -1.43
CA GLY A 617 -11.22 19.49 -2.20
C GLY A 617 -10.50 18.64 -3.24
N LEU A 618 -10.98 17.42 -3.45
CA LEU A 618 -10.69 16.61 -4.64
C LEU A 618 -12.01 16.15 -5.21
N SER A 619 -12.22 16.22 -6.51
CA SER A 619 -13.45 15.77 -7.15
C SER A 619 -13.21 15.33 -8.59
N GLY A 620 -14.06 14.45 -9.10
CA GLY A 620 -14.12 14.14 -10.54
C GLY A 620 -14.92 15.18 -11.33
N ALA A 621 -14.70 15.25 -12.65
CA ALA A 621 -15.31 16.22 -13.57
C ALA A 621 -16.86 16.25 -13.54
N ARG A 622 -17.50 15.15 -13.13
CA ARG A 622 -18.96 15.04 -12.99
C ARG A 622 -19.50 15.53 -11.63
N ALA A 623 -18.64 15.85 -10.66
CA ALA A 623 -19.03 15.97 -9.26
C ALA A 623 -19.09 17.39 -8.68
N VAL A 624 -18.81 18.48 -9.41
CA VAL A 624 -18.89 19.82 -8.83
C VAL A 624 -19.64 20.83 -9.70
N THR A 625 -20.84 21.16 -9.23
CA THR A 625 -21.40 22.52 -9.34
C THR A 625 -21.66 23.06 -7.93
N ALA A 626 -20.59 23.28 -7.15
CA ALA A 626 -20.72 23.99 -5.88
C ALA A 626 -20.92 25.49 -6.18
N ARG A 627 -22.11 26.01 -5.88
CA ARG A 627 -22.49 27.41 -6.14
C ARG A 627 -22.24 28.35 -4.95
N GLN A 628 -21.88 27.80 -3.77
CA GLN A 628 -21.75 28.56 -2.52
C GLN A 628 -20.33 28.45 -1.95
N ALA A 629 -19.77 29.58 -1.52
CA ALA A 629 -18.47 29.64 -0.86
C ALA A 629 -18.54 29.04 0.56
N CYS A 630 -17.47 28.38 0.99
CA CYS A 630 -17.34 27.89 2.36
C CYS A 630 -17.14 29.06 3.34
N ARG A 631 -17.69 28.95 4.55
CA ARG A 631 -17.48 29.92 5.63
C ARG A 631 -17.19 29.19 6.92
N VAL A 632 -16.19 29.64 7.66
CA VAL A 632 -15.80 29.05 8.94
C VAL A 632 -15.72 30.14 10.01
N VAL A 633 -16.30 29.86 11.17
CA VAL A 633 -16.18 30.66 12.38
C VAL A 633 -15.54 29.80 13.46
N LEU A 634 -14.45 30.31 14.03
CA LEU A 634 -13.72 29.69 15.12
C LEU A 634 -14.01 30.44 16.43
N ASP A 635 -14.24 29.68 17.49
CA ASP A 635 -14.42 30.20 18.84
C ASP A 635 -13.69 29.26 19.81
N GLU A 636 -12.64 29.75 20.47
CA GLU A 636 -11.80 28.97 21.39
C GLU A 636 -12.05 29.43 22.83
N ASP A 637 -12.50 28.50 23.68
CA ASP A 637 -12.81 28.73 25.08
C ASP A 637 -12.13 27.68 25.98
N ALA A 638 -12.41 27.72 27.28
CA ALA A 638 -11.86 26.75 28.25
C ALA A 638 -12.28 25.29 27.96
N GLY A 639 -13.31 25.06 27.16
CA GLY A 639 -13.77 23.73 26.73
C GLY A 639 -13.28 23.33 25.34
N GLY A 640 -12.31 24.05 24.76
CA GLY A 640 -11.66 23.72 23.49
C GLY A 640 -12.07 24.63 22.31
N LEU A 641 -11.75 24.18 21.10
CA LEU A 641 -12.03 24.92 19.87
C LEU A 641 -13.38 24.50 19.27
N ARG A 642 -14.32 25.42 19.21
CA ARG A 642 -15.58 25.28 18.48
C ARG A 642 -15.39 25.75 17.04
N VAL A 643 -15.68 24.87 16.09
CA VAL A 643 -15.61 25.11 14.64
C VAL A 643 -17.02 25.06 14.07
N ALA A 644 -17.56 26.21 13.68
CA ALA A 644 -18.83 26.29 12.94
C ALA A 644 -18.54 26.51 11.46
N ALA A 645 -19.02 25.61 10.60
CA ALA A 645 -18.75 25.64 9.18
C ALA A 645 -20.03 25.63 8.34
N VAL A 646 -20.06 26.42 7.29
CA VAL A 646 -20.99 26.29 6.16
C VAL A 646 -20.18 25.73 4.98
N TRP A 647 -20.51 24.52 4.56
CA TRP A 647 -19.79 23.79 3.51
C TRP A 647 -20.20 24.27 2.10
N PRO A 648 -19.42 24.00 1.04
CA PRO A 648 -19.75 24.43 -0.33
C PRO A 648 -21.12 23.94 -0.88
N GLY A 649 -21.72 22.93 -0.24
CA GLY A 649 -23.08 22.44 -0.53
C GLY A 649 -24.20 23.06 0.32
N GLY A 650 -23.89 24.04 1.18
CA GLY A 650 -24.85 24.71 2.07
C GLY A 650 -25.11 24.00 3.41
N ALA A 651 -24.60 22.78 3.60
CA ALA A 651 -24.65 22.09 4.89
C ALA A 651 -23.97 22.94 5.97
N SER A 652 -24.53 22.95 7.18
CA SER A 652 -23.98 23.68 8.33
C SER A 652 -23.66 22.70 9.45
N THR A 653 -22.45 22.75 9.98
CA THR A 653 -21.97 21.85 11.03
C THR A 653 -21.32 22.63 12.17
N VAL A 654 -21.32 22.03 13.36
CA VAL A 654 -20.62 22.56 14.54
C VAL A 654 -19.86 21.42 15.18
N THR A 655 -18.53 21.50 15.14
CA THR A 655 -17.64 20.50 15.71
C THR A 655 -16.86 21.11 16.86
N ARG A 656 -16.69 20.36 17.95
CA ARG A 656 -15.83 20.77 19.07
C ARG A 656 -14.56 19.92 19.08
N LEU A 657 -13.42 20.59 19.12
CA LEU A 657 -12.10 19.99 19.15
C LEU A 657 -11.46 20.29 20.50
N ASP A 658 -10.67 19.35 21.02
CA ASP A 658 -9.94 19.51 22.29
C ASP A 658 -8.43 19.60 22.03
N PRO A 659 -7.91 20.82 21.77
CA PRO A 659 -6.50 21.04 21.51
C PRO A 659 -5.63 21.03 22.78
N GLU A 660 -6.19 21.06 23.99
CA GLU A 660 -5.44 21.10 25.26
C GLU A 660 -5.11 19.68 25.77
N ARG A 661 -5.99 18.71 25.51
CA ARG A 661 -5.65 17.28 25.66
C ARG A 661 -4.51 16.84 24.73
N ALA A 662 -4.30 17.57 23.62
CA ALA A 662 -3.17 17.40 22.72
C ALA A 662 -1.84 17.92 23.28
N ARG A 663 -1.88 18.85 24.25
CA ARG A 663 -0.69 19.42 24.92
C ARG A 663 -0.29 18.66 26.19
N THR A 664 -1.26 18.09 26.91
CA THR A 664 -1.06 17.52 28.27
C THR A 664 -0.73 16.03 28.33
N ALA A 665 -0.77 15.29 27.21
CA ALA A 665 -0.35 13.87 27.17
C ALA A 665 1.18 13.63 27.36
N VAL A 666 1.93 14.65 27.77
CA VAL A 666 3.38 14.62 28.06
C VAL A 666 3.70 14.01 29.44
N GLN A 667 2.71 13.67 30.28
CA GLN A 667 2.96 13.02 31.57
C GLN A 667 2.55 11.53 31.59
N ARG A 668 3.57 10.67 31.65
CA ARG A 668 3.53 9.20 31.81
C ARG A 668 2.63 8.75 32.98
N PRO A 669 2.10 7.52 32.93
CA PRO A 669 2.02 6.65 34.10
C PRO A 669 3.22 5.68 34.13
N GLY A 670 4.15 5.92 35.06
CA GLY A 670 4.96 4.94 35.80
C GLY A 670 5.75 3.84 35.06
N SER A 671 7.05 4.05 34.87
CA SER A 671 8.08 2.99 34.86
C SER A 671 8.44 2.61 36.32
N SER A 672 8.31 1.35 36.76
CA SER A 672 9.36 0.29 36.82
C SER A 672 9.46 -0.26 38.27
N PRO A 673 10.07 -1.44 38.58
CA PRO A 673 11.17 -2.08 37.85
C PRO A 673 11.16 -3.62 37.71
N GLY A 674 11.87 -4.08 36.68
CA GLY A 674 12.40 -5.43 36.57
C GLY A 674 13.54 -5.42 35.55
N ARG A 675 14.73 -4.98 35.95
CA ARG A 675 15.96 -5.12 35.17
C ARG A 675 16.43 -6.57 35.28
N SER A 676 16.55 -7.28 34.16
CA SER A 676 17.55 -8.34 34.02
C SER A 676 18.55 -7.91 32.96
N GLU A 677 19.81 -7.91 33.36
CA GLU A 677 20.97 -7.54 32.56
C GLU A 677 21.11 -8.45 31.33
N ALA A 678 21.34 -7.84 30.16
CA ALA A 678 21.89 -8.54 29.00
C ALA A 678 23.43 -8.37 29.04
N PRO A 679 24.23 -9.44 28.88
CA PRO A 679 25.67 -9.31 28.86
C PRO A 679 26.18 -8.80 27.50
N ASP A 680 27.16 -7.91 27.63
CA ASP A 680 28.02 -7.37 26.60
C ASP A 680 28.91 -8.48 26.00
N LEU A 681 28.89 -8.64 24.68
CA LEU A 681 29.81 -9.51 23.95
C LEU A 681 30.48 -8.73 22.83
N ARG A 682 31.60 -8.09 23.19
CA ARG A 682 32.70 -7.82 22.27
C ARG A 682 33.99 -8.48 22.78
N SER A 683 34.73 -9.03 21.81
CA SER A 683 36.13 -9.46 21.83
C SER A 683 36.47 -10.89 22.31
N ASN A 684 36.82 -11.75 21.34
CA ASN A 684 38.14 -12.40 21.14
C ASN A 684 37.99 -13.83 20.62
N GLY A 685 38.69 -14.14 19.51
CA GLY A 685 38.89 -15.50 19.00
C GLY A 685 38.50 -15.64 17.54
#